data_AF-A0AAV9J646-F1
#
_entry.id   AF-A0AAV9J646-F1
#
_cell.length_a   1.000
_cell.length_b   1.000
_cell.length_c   1.000
_cell.angle_alpha   90.00
_cell.angle_beta   90.00
_cell.angle_gamma   90.00
#
_symmetry.space_group_name_H-M   'P 1'
#
loop_
_entity.id
_entity.type
_entity.pdbx_description
1 polymer ?
#
loop_
_entity_poly.entity_id
_entity_poly.type
_entity_poly.pdbx_seq_one_letter_code
_entity_poly.pdbx_strand_id
1 'polypeptide(L)'
;MDEAAPFRLFDLPAELRLRIYEFVLAPSGVLGLTATKQQRFAVRPAITPRLLTTCRQIHHEADSIIYTDNEVCIAINAHDTRWPTIAENRLPQRVLEKLQHMCVILDCTDYFNASYSDVDFEAFEALISLKTLRIAMIYRKNHDTQVLAPLHIPQLPDFNVVCQILERVPASTKISFGTEFSSQQSEMVSELIGKGGGRARGNGGVIVEAPPADLEAAATGVKELVTNSGNYTTDTWTNEFSLAQAAHIDAFALNMGVGDSANEQGVADAFAAAAGTGFHLFFSFDYAANGAWAESDVIRYLTTYGSNSAHYQYNGKPFVSTFEGTANANDWTAIKASTNCFFVPDWSSVGAEAALALNNGIADGLFAWAAWPSGDQSMNRSTDTTYVEALAGKPYMMAVSPWFYTNLPGYSKNWLWNGDDLWYDRWEEVLSVEPQWVEILSWNDYGESHYIGPLREEAFAAFHYGDAPYNYAANMPHDAWRLTLPFSVDMYVNGTSALTQELLTVWYRPNPGTACATGGTTGNTASHGQEELDPYDVVQDAVFYSALLASAPSSVVVSIGGVSQAGTWRNVPNGGVGIYHGSVPFNGNIGEVLVTVVGGAGTLIMAGDQDITTGCTDGIANWNAWVGNATGGSVSATASRN
;
A
#
# COMPACT_ATOMS: atom_id res chain seq x y z
N MET A 1 -35.94 58.23 29.23
CA MET A 1 -35.49 56.83 29.19
C MET A 1 -35.57 56.46 27.72
N ASP A 2 -34.45 56.54 27.01
CA ASP A 2 -34.37 56.06 25.63
C ASP A 2 -34.45 54.53 25.66
N GLU A 3 -35.46 53.98 25.00
CA GLU A 3 -35.59 52.54 24.76
C GLU A 3 -34.42 52.12 23.87
N ALA A 4 -33.47 51.36 24.42
CA ALA A 4 -32.40 50.76 23.64
C ALA A 4 -33.00 49.88 22.55
N ALA A 5 -32.61 50.11 21.28
CA ALA A 5 -33.09 49.32 20.16
C ALA A 5 -32.86 47.81 20.39
N PRO A 6 -33.81 46.93 20.04
CA PRO A 6 -33.68 45.50 20.26
C PRO A 6 -32.52 44.95 19.42
N PHE A 7 -31.64 44.21 20.09
CA PHE A 7 -30.49 43.52 19.48
C PHE A 7 -30.96 42.38 18.56
N ARG A 8 -30.50 42.33 17.31
CA ARG A 8 -30.86 41.27 16.35
C ARG A 8 -29.69 40.30 16.16
N LEU A 9 -30.00 39.04 15.89
CA LEU A 9 -28.99 37.99 15.66
C LEU A 9 -27.99 38.38 14.56
N PHE A 10 -28.45 39.03 13.49
CA PHE A 10 -27.61 39.49 12.37
C PHE A 10 -26.76 40.72 12.66
N ASP A 11 -26.95 41.36 13.83
CA ASP A 11 -26.05 42.40 14.29
C ASP A 11 -24.74 41.81 14.88
N LEU A 12 -24.64 40.47 15.02
CA LEU A 12 -23.41 39.75 15.40
C LEU A 12 -22.50 39.45 14.18
N PRO A 13 -21.16 39.47 14.37
CA PRO A 13 -20.20 38.90 13.43
C PRO A 13 -20.53 37.44 13.06
N ALA A 14 -20.16 37.02 11.85
CA ALA A 14 -20.47 35.69 11.33
C ALA A 14 -19.92 34.57 12.23
N GLU A 15 -18.74 34.77 12.81
CA GLU A 15 -18.06 33.83 13.70
C GLU A 15 -18.90 33.55 14.97
N LEU A 16 -19.49 34.60 15.56
CA LEU A 16 -20.35 34.45 16.73
C LEU A 16 -21.69 33.82 16.37
N ARG A 17 -22.21 34.07 15.16
CA ARG A 17 -23.43 33.42 14.67
C ARG A 17 -23.22 31.93 14.43
N LEU A 18 -22.10 31.54 13.84
CA LEU A 18 -21.70 30.14 13.66
C LEU A 18 -21.57 29.42 15.01
N ARG A 19 -20.94 30.04 16.03
CA ARG A 19 -20.89 29.48 17.38
C ARG A 19 -22.29 29.26 17.97
N ILE A 20 -23.21 30.21 17.77
CA ILE A 20 -24.60 30.04 18.21
C ILE A 20 -25.27 28.88 17.48
N TYR A 21 -25.02 28.72 16.17
CA TYR A 21 -25.54 27.60 15.39
C TYR A 21 -24.99 26.26 15.89
N GLU A 22 -23.68 26.15 16.15
CA GLU A 22 -23.05 24.96 16.76
C GLU A 22 -23.75 24.60 18.08
N PHE A 23 -23.90 25.57 19.01
CA PHE A 23 -24.54 25.31 20.30
C PHE A 23 -26.01 24.90 20.20
N VAL A 24 -26.75 25.38 19.20
CA VAL A 24 -28.20 25.12 19.08
C VAL A 24 -28.51 23.89 18.21
N LEU A 25 -27.62 23.57 17.26
CA LEU A 25 -27.85 22.54 16.24
C LEU A 25 -26.97 21.31 16.41
N ALA A 26 -25.80 21.41 17.05
CA ALA A 26 -24.92 20.26 17.29
C ALA A 26 -23.99 20.50 18.51
N PRO A 27 -24.53 20.73 19.72
CA PRO A 27 -23.74 21.14 20.88
C PRO A 27 -22.69 20.12 21.34
N SER A 28 -22.76 18.89 20.86
CA SER A 28 -21.90 17.78 21.24
C SER A 28 -20.99 17.28 20.11
N GLY A 29 -21.06 17.84 18.91
CA GLY A 29 -20.34 17.28 17.76
C GLY A 29 -21.03 16.08 17.09
N VAL A 30 -22.04 15.48 17.74
CA VAL A 30 -22.70 14.24 17.32
C VAL A 30 -24.21 14.41 17.34
N LEU A 31 -24.86 14.02 16.24
CA LEU A 31 -26.30 14.05 16.04
C LEU A 31 -26.86 12.63 16.00
N GLY A 32 -27.34 12.15 17.14
CA GLY A 32 -27.96 10.85 17.29
C GLY A 32 -29.38 10.81 16.73
N LEU A 33 -29.62 10.05 15.67
CA LEU A 33 -30.93 9.80 15.09
C LEU A 33 -31.58 8.59 15.73
N THR A 34 -32.50 8.84 16.65
CA THR A 34 -33.23 7.79 17.37
C THR A 34 -34.63 7.58 16.79
N ALA A 35 -35.00 6.30 16.62
CA ALA A 35 -36.35 5.90 16.24
C ALA A 35 -36.97 5.05 17.36
N THR A 36 -38.05 5.52 17.95
CA THR A 36 -38.90 4.73 18.85
C THR A 36 -40.31 4.61 18.28
N LYS A 37 -41.11 3.67 18.77
CA LYS A 37 -42.52 3.52 18.35
C LYS A 37 -43.33 4.81 18.54
N GLN A 38 -42.94 5.64 19.51
CA GLN A 38 -43.61 6.88 19.91
C GLN A 38 -42.94 8.14 19.33
N GLN A 39 -41.66 8.07 18.94
CA GLN A 39 -40.89 9.18 18.38
C GLN A 39 -40.04 8.68 17.22
N ARG A 40 -40.60 8.71 16.01
CA ARG A 40 -39.97 8.12 14.81
C ARG A 40 -38.84 8.97 14.20
N PHE A 41 -38.68 10.22 14.65
CA PHE A 41 -37.75 11.19 14.07
C PHE A 41 -37.03 12.04 15.14
N ALA A 42 -36.66 11.43 16.28
CA ALA A 42 -36.04 12.17 17.37
C ALA A 42 -34.52 12.31 17.16
N VAL A 43 -34.03 13.55 17.18
CA VAL A 43 -32.60 13.89 17.17
C VAL A 43 -32.13 14.10 18.61
N ARG A 44 -30.96 13.57 18.94
CA ARG A 44 -30.28 13.74 20.24
C ARG A 44 -28.87 14.30 20.04
N PRO A 45 -28.45 15.30 20.81
CA PRO A 45 -29.25 16.06 21.78
C PRO A 45 -30.42 16.77 21.10
N ALA A 46 -31.42 17.21 21.88
CA ALA A 46 -32.58 17.87 21.31
C ALA A 46 -32.16 19.22 20.69
N ILE A 47 -32.25 19.31 19.36
CA ILE A 47 -31.88 20.51 18.60
C ILE A 47 -33.10 21.39 18.34
N THR A 48 -32.89 22.65 17.94
CA THR A 48 -33.97 23.56 17.55
C THR A 48 -34.05 23.73 16.03
N PRO A 49 -34.63 22.79 15.27
CA PRO A 49 -34.68 22.86 13.81
C PRO A 49 -35.53 24.03 13.30
N ARG A 50 -36.41 24.59 14.15
CA ARG A 50 -37.15 25.82 13.85
C ARG A 50 -36.23 27.00 13.56
N LEU A 51 -35.03 27.03 14.13
CA LEU A 51 -34.04 28.07 13.85
C LEU A 51 -33.70 28.12 12.34
N LEU A 52 -33.48 26.96 11.73
CA LEU A 52 -33.17 26.81 10.31
C LEU A 52 -34.31 27.31 9.40
N THR A 53 -35.55 27.21 9.88
CA THR A 53 -36.73 27.66 9.14
C THR A 53 -36.99 29.17 9.27
N THR A 54 -36.20 29.88 10.07
CA THR A 54 -36.44 31.31 10.35
C THR A 54 -36.12 32.18 9.14
N CYS A 55 -35.01 31.93 8.43
CA CYS A 55 -34.71 32.56 7.15
C CYS A 55 -33.63 31.81 6.36
N ARG A 56 -33.51 32.10 5.05
CA ARG A 56 -32.54 31.46 4.15
C ARG A 56 -31.09 31.66 4.55
N GLN A 57 -30.73 32.82 5.11
CA GLN A 57 -29.34 33.11 5.49
C GLN A 57 -28.88 32.20 6.64
N ILE A 58 -29.70 32.06 7.70
CA ILE A 58 -29.42 31.12 8.81
C ILE A 58 -29.27 29.69 8.29
N HIS A 59 -30.15 29.26 7.38
CA HIS A 59 -30.05 27.92 6.79
C HIS A 59 -28.74 27.72 6.03
N HIS A 60 -28.35 28.68 5.18
CA HIS A 60 -27.13 28.60 4.40
C HIS A 60 -25.86 28.62 5.28
N GLU A 61 -25.83 29.47 6.31
CA GLU A 61 -24.68 29.56 7.23
C GLU A 61 -24.56 28.33 8.15
N ALA A 62 -25.65 27.59 8.38
CA ALA A 62 -25.66 26.41 9.23
C ALA A 62 -25.71 25.07 8.45
N ASP A 63 -25.68 25.09 7.11
CA ASP A 63 -25.78 23.88 6.27
C ASP A 63 -24.63 22.91 6.58
N SER A 64 -23.39 23.42 6.68
CA SER A 64 -22.19 22.62 6.97
C SER A 64 -22.27 21.96 8.34
N ILE A 65 -22.79 22.67 9.34
CA ILE A 65 -22.94 22.15 10.71
C ILE A 65 -23.83 20.89 10.73
N ILE A 66 -24.81 20.77 9.84
CA ILE A 66 -25.72 19.62 9.87
C ILE A 66 -25.21 18.46 9.03
N TYR A 67 -24.53 18.75 7.92
CA TYR A 67 -24.18 17.74 6.93
C TYR A 67 -22.70 17.39 6.88
N THR A 68 -21.80 18.34 7.13
CA THR A 68 -20.36 18.17 6.89
C THR A 68 -19.51 18.23 8.14
N ASP A 69 -19.88 19.00 9.16
CA ASP A 69 -18.97 19.32 10.28
C ASP A 69 -19.21 18.45 11.51
N ASN A 70 -20.38 17.80 11.60
CA ASN A 70 -20.78 16.97 12.75
C ASN A 70 -21.06 15.53 12.33
N GLU A 71 -20.82 14.60 13.24
CA GLU A 71 -21.07 13.18 13.00
C GLU A 71 -22.56 12.86 13.17
N VAL A 72 -23.17 12.24 12.17
CA VAL A 72 -24.53 11.72 12.27
C VAL A 72 -24.47 10.27 12.75
N CYS A 73 -25.00 10.01 13.95
CA CYS A 73 -25.02 8.67 14.53
C CYS A 73 -26.40 8.04 14.40
N ILE A 74 -26.49 6.85 13.82
CA ILE A 74 -27.74 6.14 13.57
C ILE A 74 -27.67 4.70 14.10
N ALA A 75 -28.75 4.23 14.72
CA ALA A 75 -28.92 2.81 15.02
C ALA A 75 -29.85 2.14 13.99
N ILE A 76 -29.44 1.02 13.39
CA ILE A 76 -30.22 0.28 12.39
C ILE A 76 -30.38 -1.18 12.83
N ASN A 77 -31.50 -1.81 12.48
CA ASN A 77 -31.63 -3.26 12.60
C ASN A 77 -30.97 -3.89 11.38
N ALA A 78 -29.88 -4.62 11.59
CA ALA A 78 -29.10 -5.24 10.51
C ALA A 78 -29.87 -6.37 9.79
N HIS A 79 -30.95 -6.86 10.38
CA HIS A 79 -31.71 -8.02 9.91
C HIS A 79 -33.09 -7.66 9.32
N ASP A 80 -33.42 -6.37 9.18
CA ASP A 80 -34.70 -5.96 8.62
C ASP A 80 -34.68 -6.10 7.08
N THR A 81 -35.25 -7.19 6.58
CA THR A 81 -35.37 -7.47 5.13
C THR A 81 -36.65 -6.87 4.52
N ARG A 82 -37.47 -6.16 5.30
CA ARG A 82 -38.76 -5.65 4.82
C ARG A 82 -38.73 -4.18 4.43
N TRP A 83 -37.67 -3.48 4.81
CA TRP A 83 -37.49 -2.05 4.62
C TRP A 83 -36.02 -1.72 4.38
N PRO A 84 -35.72 -0.61 3.68
CA PRO A 84 -34.37 -0.08 3.63
C PRO A 84 -33.83 0.10 5.05
N THR A 85 -32.60 -0.35 5.28
CA THR A 85 -31.93 -0.25 6.60
C THR A 85 -31.86 1.21 7.09
N ILE A 86 -31.75 2.14 6.15
CA ILE A 86 -31.95 3.58 6.37
C ILE A 86 -33.11 4.05 5.49
N ALA A 87 -34.30 4.15 6.08
CA ALA A 87 -35.47 4.64 5.37
C ALA A 87 -35.35 6.12 4.94
N GLU A 88 -35.83 6.46 3.74
CA GLU A 88 -35.79 7.83 3.18
C GLU A 88 -36.51 8.87 4.07
N ASN A 89 -37.53 8.44 4.82
CA ASN A 89 -38.22 9.31 5.77
C ASN A 89 -37.37 9.63 7.02
N ARG A 90 -36.34 8.84 7.31
CA ARG A 90 -35.41 9.01 8.43
C ARG A 90 -34.21 9.85 7.99
N LEU A 91 -33.63 9.50 6.85
CA LEU A 91 -32.56 10.26 6.19
C LEU A 91 -32.87 10.32 4.69
N PRO A 92 -33.36 11.47 4.19
CA PRO A 92 -33.63 11.64 2.77
C PRO A 92 -32.35 11.52 1.94
N GLN A 93 -32.46 11.06 0.70
CA GLN A 93 -31.32 10.88 -0.21
C GLN A 93 -30.40 12.10 -0.30
N ARG A 94 -30.97 13.30 -0.50
CA ARG A 94 -30.22 14.57 -0.55
C ARG A 94 -29.39 14.88 0.70
N VAL A 95 -29.72 14.26 1.83
CA VAL A 95 -28.96 14.37 3.08
C VAL A 95 -27.83 13.36 3.06
N LEU A 96 -28.12 12.09 2.74
CA LEU A 96 -27.11 11.02 2.61
C LEU A 96 -25.96 11.44 1.70
N GLU A 97 -26.27 11.98 0.52
CA GLU A 97 -25.29 12.43 -0.46
C GLU A 97 -24.35 13.54 0.05
N LYS A 98 -24.76 14.29 1.08
CA LYS A 98 -23.98 15.38 1.68
C LYS A 98 -23.23 14.99 2.96
N LEU A 99 -23.58 13.85 3.58
CA LEU A 99 -22.98 13.47 4.87
C LEU A 99 -21.50 13.15 4.70
N GLN A 100 -20.66 13.78 5.54
CA GLN A 100 -19.22 13.51 5.55
C GLN A 100 -18.77 12.64 6.73
N HIS A 101 -19.50 12.66 7.84
CA HIS A 101 -19.14 11.94 9.06
C HIS A 101 -20.35 11.16 9.59
N MET A 102 -20.22 9.84 9.68
CA MET A 102 -21.33 8.97 10.09
C MET A 102 -20.87 7.91 11.08
N CYS A 103 -21.71 7.64 12.08
CA CYS A 103 -21.61 6.46 12.93
C CYS A 103 -22.84 5.58 12.75
N VAL A 104 -22.65 4.29 12.52
CA VAL A 104 -23.71 3.29 12.41
C VAL A 104 -23.58 2.28 13.53
N ILE A 105 -24.63 2.15 14.32
CA ILE A 105 -24.79 1.13 15.35
C ILE A 105 -25.69 0.03 14.78
N LEU A 106 -25.10 -1.13 14.51
CA LEU A 106 -25.79 -2.31 14.00
C LEU A 106 -26.43 -3.07 15.16
N ASP A 107 -27.76 -3.16 15.15
CA ASP A 107 -28.51 -4.06 16.04
C ASP A 107 -28.60 -5.44 15.38
N CYS A 108 -27.75 -6.35 15.86
CA CYS A 108 -27.67 -7.76 15.46
C CYS A 108 -28.17 -8.69 16.59
N THR A 109 -29.14 -8.21 17.38
CA THR A 109 -29.64 -8.99 18.54
C THR A 109 -30.69 -10.03 18.17
N ASP A 110 -31.30 -9.92 16.99
CA ASP A 110 -32.22 -10.91 16.44
C ASP A 110 -31.45 -12.08 15.80
N TYR A 111 -32.09 -13.24 15.70
CA TYR A 111 -31.52 -14.40 15.01
C TYR A 111 -31.83 -14.32 13.52
N PHE A 112 -30.80 -14.32 12.69
CA PHE A 112 -30.92 -14.18 11.24
C PHE A 112 -30.06 -15.24 10.53
N ASN A 113 -30.73 -16.13 9.79
CA ASN A 113 -30.11 -17.22 9.03
C ASN A 113 -30.20 -17.00 7.51
N ALA A 114 -30.48 -15.77 7.08
CA ALA A 114 -30.55 -15.41 5.68
C ALA A 114 -29.28 -14.63 5.27
N SER A 115 -29.09 -14.52 3.97
CA SER A 115 -28.04 -13.70 3.40
C SER A 115 -28.30 -12.22 3.70
N TYR A 116 -27.25 -11.45 3.99
CA TYR A 116 -27.34 -10.00 4.04
C TYR A 116 -27.41 -9.37 2.63
N SER A 117 -27.13 -10.13 1.56
CA SER A 117 -27.42 -9.70 0.19
C SER A 117 -28.92 -9.44 -0.04
N ASP A 118 -29.79 -10.05 0.78
CA ASP A 118 -31.25 -9.86 0.72
C ASP A 118 -31.72 -8.67 1.59
N VAL A 119 -30.80 -8.01 2.29
CA VAL A 119 -31.06 -6.81 3.09
C VAL A 119 -30.71 -5.58 2.26
N ASP A 120 -31.60 -4.60 2.29
CA ASP A 120 -31.44 -3.36 1.54
C ASP A 120 -30.48 -2.40 2.28
N PHE A 121 -29.23 -2.40 1.81
CA PHE A 121 -28.15 -1.48 2.20
C PHE A 121 -27.89 -0.37 1.16
N GLU A 122 -28.77 -0.16 0.16
CA GLU A 122 -28.54 0.81 -0.93
C GLU A 122 -28.34 2.24 -0.41
N ALA A 123 -28.91 2.57 0.76
CA ALA A 123 -28.71 3.87 1.38
C ALA A 123 -27.24 4.19 1.71
N PHE A 124 -26.38 3.18 1.83
CA PHE A 124 -24.94 3.37 2.01
C PHE A 124 -24.24 3.79 0.71
N GLU A 125 -24.71 3.32 -0.44
CA GLU A 125 -24.23 3.73 -1.77
C GLU A 125 -24.50 5.21 -2.04
N ALA A 126 -25.56 5.76 -1.43
CA ALA A 126 -25.89 7.17 -1.50
C ALA A 126 -24.94 8.08 -0.70
N LEU A 127 -24.04 7.53 0.12
CA LEU A 127 -23.09 8.29 0.96
C LEU A 127 -21.85 8.76 0.17
N ILE A 128 -22.04 9.34 -1.00
CA ILE A 128 -20.97 9.68 -1.95
C ILE A 128 -19.95 10.73 -1.43
N SER A 129 -20.30 11.51 -0.40
CA SER A 129 -19.42 12.53 0.21
C SER A 129 -18.76 12.05 1.51
N LEU A 130 -18.91 10.78 1.86
CA LEU A 130 -18.47 10.25 3.16
C LEU A 130 -16.95 10.28 3.27
N LYS A 131 -16.47 10.82 4.40
CA LYS A 131 -15.04 10.89 4.76
C LYS A 131 -14.69 9.99 5.93
N THR A 132 -15.59 9.83 6.89
CA THR A 132 -15.38 8.95 8.04
C THR A 132 -16.62 8.13 8.34
N LEU A 133 -16.43 6.83 8.58
CA LEU A 133 -17.48 5.92 9.01
C LEU A 133 -17.04 5.19 10.28
N ARG A 134 -17.85 5.26 11.32
CA ARG A 134 -17.71 4.44 12.53
C ARG A 134 -18.75 3.34 12.54
N ILE A 135 -18.33 2.08 12.68
CA ILE A 135 -19.25 0.94 12.79
C ILE A 135 -19.16 0.37 14.21
N ALA A 136 -20.27 0.43 14.94
CA ALA A 136 -20.44 -0.28 16.20
C ALA A 136 -21.52 -1.35 16.02
N MET A 137 -21.50 -2.39 16.85
CA MET A 137 -22.46 -3.49 16.75
C MET A 137 -22.87 -3.94 18.14
N ILE A 138 -24.17 -4.20 18.33
CA ILE A 138 -24.67 -4.92 19.49
C ILE A 138 -25.18 -6.28 19.08
N TYR A 139 -24.91 -7.29 19.91
CA TYR A 139 -25.29 -8.66 19.65
C TYR A 139 -25.58 -9.39 20.96
N ARG A 140 -26.19 -10.57 20.87
CA ARG A 140 -26.50 -11.40 22.05
C ARG A 140 -25.41 -12.47 22.24
N LYS A 141 -24.59 -12.29 23.29
CA LYS A 141 -23.51 -13.18 23.70
C LYS A 141 -24.06 -14.40 24.45
N ASN A 142 -23.50 -15.59 24.16
CA ASN A 142 -23.85 -16.90 24.77
C ASN A 142 -25.24 -17.47 24.40
N HIS A 143 -25.79 -17.17 23.22
CA HIS A 143 -26.97 -17.89 22.73
C HIS A 143 -26.54 -19.25 22.13
N ASP A 144 -27.30 -20.33 22.36
CA ASP A 144 -26.98 -21.70 21.93
C ASP A 144 -26.72 -21.85 20.41
N THR A 145 -27.15 -20.86 19.61
CA THR A 145 -26.92 -20.75 18.16
C THR A 145 -26.14 -19.50 17.74
N GLN A 146 -25.85 -18.57 18.65
CA GLN A 146 -24.97 -17.40 18.41
C GLN A 146 -23.68 -17.58 19.21
N VAL A 147 -22.98 -18.70 18.95
CA VAL A 147 -21.57 -18.82 19.27
C VAL A 147 -20.84 -18.03 18.21
N LEU A 148 -20.83 -16.67 18.31
CA LEU A 148 -20.18 -15.73 17.38
C LEU A 148 -19.85 -16.40 16.04
N ALA A 149 -20.88 -16.72 15.24
CA ALA A 149 -20.67 -17.24 13.89
C ALA A 149 -19.78 -16.20 13.24
N PRO A 150 -18.59 -16.58 12.74
CA PRO A 150 -17.49 -15.65 12.67
C PRO A 150 -17.96 -14.50 11.81
N LEU A 151 -17.82 -13.28 12.33
CA LEU A 151 -18.29 -12.06 11.67
C LEU A 151 -17.78 -11.98 10.23
N HIS A 152 -16.74 -12.76 9.93
CA HIS A 152 -16.29 -13.15 8.62
C HIS A 152 -16.14 -14.69 8.50
N ILE A 153 -16.91 -15.33 7.62
CA ILE A 153 -16.53 -16.61 7.02
C ILE A 153 -15.95 -16.27 5.65
N PRO A 154 -14.65 -16.47 5.40
CA PRO A 154 -14.02 -16.05 4.15
C PRO A 154 -14.71 -16.61 2.89
N GLN A 155 -15.34 -17.78 3.01
CA GLN A 155 -16.04 -18.46 1.92
C GLN A 155 -17.49 -17.99 1.72
N LEU A 156 -18.03 -17.13 2.59
CA LEU A 156 -19.44 -16.70 2.60
C LEU A 156 -19.59 -15.19 2.88
N PRO A 157 -19.07 -14.31 1.99
CA PRO A 157 -19.11 -12.85 2.20
C PRO A 157 -20.52 -12.27 2.29
N ASP A 158 -21.50 -12.91 1.65
CA ASP A 158 -22.91 -12.50 1.71
C ASP A 158 -23.53 -12.63 3.11
N PHE A 159 -22.86 -13.33 4.03
CA PHE A 159 -23.29 -13.48 5.43
C PHE A 159 -22.55 -12.52 6.38
N ASN A 160 -21.75 -11.61 5.85
CA ASN A 160 -21.00 -10.61 6.61
C ASN A 160 -21.60 -9.21 6.41
N VAL A 161 -22.35 -8.73 7.41
CA VAL A 161 -22.97 -7.39 7.36
C VAL A 161 -21.95 -6.25 7.29
N VAL A 162 -20.76 -6.42 7.87
CA VAL A 162 -19.71 -5.41 7.83
C VAL A 162 -19.19 -5.29 6.39
N CYS A 163 -18.89 -6.41 5.72
CA CYS A 163 -18.56 -6.42 4.28
C CYS A 163 -19.66 -5.75 3.45
N GLN A 164 -20.92 -6.13 3.65
CA GLN A 164 -22.02 -5.57 2.86
C GLN A 164 -22.13 -4.04 2.98
N ILE A 165 -21.79 -3.46 4.13
CA ILE A 165 -21.76 -2.01 4.29
C ILE A 165 -20.48 -1.41 3.68
N LEU A 166 -19.31 -1.99 3.94
CA LEU A 166 -18.02 -1.44 3.51
C LEU A 166 -17.85 -1.46 1.99
N GLU A 167 -18.39 -2.47 1.29
CA GLU A 167 -18.39 -2.56 -0.18
C GLU A 167 -19.28 -1.50 -0.86
N ARG A 168 -20.06 -0.75 -0.09
CA ARG A 168 -21.08 0.19 -0.59
C ARG A 168 -20.81 1.64 -0.20
N VAL A 169 -19.75 1.92 0.55
CA VAL A 169 -19.34 3.29 0.89
C VAL A 169 -18.13 3.70 0.06
N PRO A 170 -17.84 5.01 -0.10
CA PRO A 170 -16.67 5.45 -0.84
C PRO A 170 -15.38 4.85 -0.27
N ALA A 171 -14.53 4.34 -1.15
CA ALA A 171 -13.17 3.86 -0.89
C ALA A 171 -12.34 4.77 0.04
N SER A 172 -12.45 6.09 -0.18
CA SER A 172 -11.73 7.11 0.59
C SER A 172 -12.19 7.28 2.04
N THR A 173 -13.21 6.54 2.47
CA THR A 173 -13.79 6.68 3.80
C THR A 173 -12.86 6.08 4.86
N LYS A 174 -12.42 6.90 5.81
CA LYS A 174 -11.70 6.40 7.00
C LYS A 174 -12.65 5.61 7.91
N ILE A 175 -12.34 4.33 8.13
CA ILE A 175 -13.16 3.42 8.95
C ILE A 175 -12.66 3.37 10.39
N SER A 176 -13.57 3.26 11.35
CA SER A 176 -13.27 2.99 12.76
C SER A 176 -14.32 2.05 13.35
N PHE A 177 -13.94 1.24 14.33
CA PHE A 177 -14.81 0.22 14.91
C PHE A 177 -15.08 0.42 16.40
N GLY A 178 -16.32 0.12 16.81
CA GLY A 178 -16.80 0.27 18.17
C GLY A 178 -16.95 1.71 18.65
N THR A 179 -17.36 1.86 19.90
CA THR A 179 -17.56 3.15 20.56
C THR A 179 -16.46 3.48 21.58
N GLU A 180 -16.18 4.78 21.71
CA GLU A 180 -15.23 5.28 22.71
C GLU A 180 -15.89 5.39 24.08
N PHE A 181 -15.15 5.09 25.15
CA PHE A 181 -15.68 5.18 26.50
C PHE A 181 -16.22 6.59 26.78
N SER A 182 -17.44 6.68 27.31
CA SER A 182 -18.14 7.93 27.65
C SER A 182 -18.48 8.85 26.46
N SER A 183 -18.41 8.33 25.22
CA SER A 183 -18.88 9.07 24.04
C SER A 183 -20.40 9.02 23.90
N GLN A 184 -20.99 9.94 23.11
CA GLN A 184 -22.43 9.89 22.83
C GLN A 184 -22.86 8.63 22.09
N GLN A 185 -21.99 8.08 21.23
CA GLN A 185 -22.21 6.79 20.58
C GLN A 185 -22.29 5.67 21.62
N SER A 186 -21.39 5.67 22.63
CA SER A 186 -21.42 4.68 23.73
C SER A 186 -22.66 4.79 24.62
N GLU A 187 -23.20 6.00 24.81
CA GLU A 187 -24.48 6.22 25.48
C GLU A 187 -25.64 5.64 24.67
N MET A 188 -25.64 5.84 23.35
CA MET A 188 -26.65 5.27 22.45
C MET A 188 -26.60 3.73 22.45
N VAL A 189 -25.40 3.14 22.40
CA VAL A 189 -25.20 1.69 22.56
C VAL A 189 -25.74 1.20 23.90
N SER A 190 -25.39 1.88 25.00
CA SER A 190 -25.86 1.55 26.35
C SER A 190 -27.39 1.59 26.47
N GLU A 191 -28.04 2.56 25.84
CA GLU A 191 -29.50 2.62 25.78
C GLU A 191 -30.13 1.47 25.00
N LEU A 192 -29.53 1.05 23.88
CA LEU A 192 -30.03 -0.08 23.09
C LEU A 192 -29.89 -1.39 23.88
N ILE A 193 -28.74 -1.61 24.53
CA ILE A 193 -28.52 -2.73 25.46
C ILE A 193 -29.58 -2.72 26.57
N GLY A 194 -29.81 -1.56 27.19
CA GLY A 194 -30.80 -1.38 28.26
C GLY A 194 -32.25 -1.62 27.82
N LYS A 195 -32.63 -1.18 26.61
CA LYS A 195 -33.97 -1.40 26.02
C LYS A 195 -34.19 -2.88 25.64
N GLY A 196 -33.14 -3.57 25.20
CA GLY A 196 -33.18 -5.00 24.87
C GLY A 196 -33.35 -5.93 26.08
N GLY A 197 -32.92 -5.49 27.27
CA GLY A 197 -33.03 -6.25 28.53
C GLY A 197 -34.46 -6.52 29.03
N GLY A 198 -35.48 -5.83 28.49
CA GLY A 198 -36.88 -5.93 28.93
C GLY A 198 -37.72 -7.06 28.31
N ARG A 199 -37.17 -7.84 27.36
CA ARG A 199 -37.90 -8.91 26.67
C ARG A 199 -37.09 -10.18 26.41
N ALA A 200 -36.27 -10.60 27.38
CA ALA A 200 -35.81 -12.00 27.43
C ALA A 200 -36.98 -12.94 27.81
N ARG A 201 -37.99 -13.06 26.94
CA ARG A 201 -38.93 -14.18 26.99
C ARG A 201 -38.32 -15.32 26.18
N GLY A 202 -37.55 -16.16 26.86
CA GLY A 202 -37.02 -17.43 26.35
C GLY A 202 -35.60 -17.34 25.78
N ASN A 203 -34.70 -18.11 26.40
CA ASN A 203 -33.35 -18.51 25.96
C ASN A 203 -32.19 -17.47 26.01
N GLY A 204 -31.61 -17.30 27.20
CA GLY A 204 -30.18 -17.65 27.43
C GLY A 204 -29.03 -16.65 27.26
N GLY A 205 -29.17 -15.52 26.56
CA GLY A 205 -28.01 -14.65 26.23
C GLY A 205 -28.02 -13.24 26.84
N VAL A 206 -26.84 -12.61 26.95
CA VAL A 206 -26.64 -11.21 27.39
C VAL A 206 -26.35 -10.33 26.17
N ILE A 207 -27.04 -9.20 26.02
CA ILE A 207 -26.75 -8.25 24.94
C ILE A 207 -25.54 -7.41 25.33
N VAL A 208 -24.53 -7.35 24.47
CA VAL A 208 -23.30 -6.59 24.65
C VAL A 208 -22.88 -5.93 23.33
N GLU A 209 -21.99 -4.94 23.40
CA GLU A 209 -21.30 -4.41 22.22
C GLU A 209 -20.23 -5.41 21.75
N ALA A 210 -20.08 -5.55 20.43
CA ALA A 210 -19.01 -6.32 19.81
C ALA A 210 -17.65 -5.64 20.06
N PRO A 211 -16.61 -6.39 20.44
CA PRO A 211 -15.25 -5.85 20.51
C PRO A 211 -14.84 -5.22 19.16
N PRO A 212 -14.15 -4.07 19.13
CA PRO A 212 -13.65 -3.46 17.89
C PRO A 212 -12.82 -4.44 17.03
N ALA A 213 -11.92 -5.20 17.66
CA ALA A 213 -11.09 -6.21 17.00
C ALA A 213 -11.89 -7.30 16.26
N ASP A 214 -13.08 -7.65 16.75
CA ASP A 214 -13.94 -8.65 16.11
C ASP A 214 -14.57 -8.07 14.84
N LEU A 215 -14.90 -6.77 14.83
CA LEU A 215 -15.40 -6.05 13.66
C LEU A 215 -14.28 -5.75 12.65
N GLU A 216 -13.06 -5.49 13.12
CA GLU A 216 -11.86 -5.38 12.27
C GLU A 216 -11.56 -6.70 11.56
N ALA A 217 -11.63 -7.82 12.29
CA ALA A 217 -11.55 -9.16 11.70
C ALA A 217 -12.69 -9.42 10.71
N ALA A 218 -13.89 -8.88 10.97
CA ALA A 218 -15.02 -8.93 10.04
C ALA A 218 -14.74 -8.18 8.74
N ALA A 219 -14.06 -7.04 8.82
CA ALA A 219 -13.66 -6.24 7.67
C ALA A 219 -12.46 -6.83 6.91
N THR A 220 -11.72 -7.75 7.53
CA THR A 220 -10.63 -8.48 6.89
C THR A 220 -11.19 -9.31 5.73
N GLY A 221 -10.65 -9.15 4.53
CA GLY A 221 -11.19 -9.79 3.31
C GLY A 221 -12.21 -8.96 2.53
N VAL A 222 -12.60 -7.76 3.00
CA VAL A 222 -13.01 -6.70 2.07
C VAL A 222 -11.73 -6.30 1.35
N LYS A 223 -11.66 -6.61 0.05
CA LYS A 223 -10.45 -6.65 -0.82
C LYS A 223 -9.67 -5.32 -0.93
N GLU A 224 -10.04 -4.33 -0.13
CA GLU A 224 -9.89 -2.90 -0.42
C GLU A 224 -9.42 -2.08 0.79
N LEU A 225 -9.17 -2.69 1.96
CA LEU A 225 -8.93 -1.96 3.21
C LEU A 225 -7.56 -2.17 3.91
N VAL A 226 -6.54 -2.76 3.27
CA VAL A 226 -5.28 -3.13 3.96
C VAL A 226 -4.02 -2.74 3.21
N THR A 227 -3.17 -1.91 3.81
CA THR A 227 -1.90 -1.45 3.22
C THR A 227 -0.92 -2.59 2.88
N ASN A 228 0.11 -2.31 2.09
CA ASN A 228 1.12 -3.32 1.72
C ASN A 228 1.68 -3.98 2.98
N SER A 229 1.56 -5.31 3.08
CA SER A 229 1.86 -6.15 4.27
C SER A 229 0.93 -6.06 5.50
N GLY A 230 -0.13 -5.25 5.50
CA GLY A 230 -1.03 -5.16 6.65
C GLY A 230 -1.80 -6.46 6.98
N ASN A 231 -1.86 -7.41 6.03
CA ASN A 231 -2.41 -8.76 6.22
C ASN A 231 -1.33 -9.82 6.51
N TYR A 232 -0.05 -9.46 6.58
CA TYR A 232 1.01 -10.43 6.80
C TYR A 232 0.95 -10.96 8.23
N THR A 233 0.80 -12.27 8.34
CA THR A 233 0.96 -13.00 9.59
C THR A 233 2.44 -13.25 9.87
N THR A 234 2.77 -13.68 11.10
CA THR A 234 4.13 -14.15 11.43
C THR A 234 4.62 -15.26 10.50
N ASP A 235 3.73 -16.16 10.07
CA ASP A 235 4.06 -17.24 9.10
C ASP A 235 4.37 -16.66 7.71
N THR A 236 3.62 -15.64 7.30
CA THR A 236 3.87 -14.92 6.05
C THR A 236 5.24 -14.26 6.10
N TRP A 237 5.52 -13.48 7.14
CA TRP A 237 6.85 -12.88 7.37
C TRP A 237 7.98 -13.92 7.38
N THR A 238 7.79 -15.05 8.06
CA THR A 238 8.78 -16.14 8.10
C THR A 238 9.07 -16.69 6.69
N ASN A 239 8.04 -16.82 5.85
CA ASN A 239 8.21 -17.23 4.47
C ASN A 239 8.93 -16.17 3.63
N GLU A 240 8.57 -14.89 3.76
CA GLU A 240 9.26 -13.79 3.07
C GLU A 240 10.76 -13.75 3.44
N PHE A 241 11.09 -13.84 4.72
CA PHE A 241 12.48 -13.86 5.19
C PHE A 241 13.26 -15.06 4.66
N SER A 242 12.64 -16.23 4.60
CA SER A 242 13.27 -17.43 4.04
C SER A 242 13.61 -17.25 2.56
N LEU A 243 12.69 -16.63 1.79
CA LEU A 243 12.91 -16.32 0.37
C LEU A 243 13.98 -15.25 0.16
N ALA A 244 14.03 -14.25 1.04
CA ALA A 244 15.04 -13.20 1.02
C ALA A 244 16.44 -13.74 1.36
N GLN A 245 16.56 -14.56 2.39
CA GLN A 245 17.82 -15.23 2.75
C GLN A 245 18.32 -16.14 1.61
N ALA A 246 17.42 -16.89 0.97
CA ALA A 246 17.77 -17.70 -0.21
C ALA A 246 18.27 -16.87 -1.40
N ALA A 247 17.95 -15.57 -1.44
CA ALA A 247 18.43 -14.61 -2.41
C ALA A 247 19.65 -13.81 -1.95
N HIS A 248 20.22 -14.15 -0.78
CA HIS A 248 21.33 -13.46 -0.13
C HIS A 248 21.02 -11.99 0.24
N ILE A 249 19.76 -11.71 0.58
CA ILE A 249 19.36 -10.42 1.17
C ILE A 249 19.53 -10.53 2.69
N ASP A 250 20.18 -9.53 3.30
CA ASP A 250 20.50 -9.54 4.73
C ASP A 250 19.37 -8.97 5.62
N ALA A 251 18.65 -7.96 5.11
CA ALA A 251 17.66 -7.23 5.87
C ALA A 251 16.54 -6.66 5.01
N PHE A 252 15.38 -6.38 5.62
CA PHE A 252 14.35 -5.54 5.02
C PHE A 252 14.33 -4.14 5.64
N ALA A 253 14.19 -3.14 4.77
CA ALA A 253 13.76 -1.79 5.12
C ALA A 253 12.23 -1.81 5.32
N LEU A 254 11.76 -1.58 6.55
CA LEU A 254 10.35 -1.40 6.83
C LEU A 254 9.96 0.04 6.49
N ASN A 255 9.48 0.27 5.25
CA ASN A 255 8.88 1.54 4.85
C ASN A 255 7.52 1.70 5.54
N MET A 256 7.36 2.78 6.31
CA MET A 256 6.17 3.00 7.14
C MET A 256 5.68 4.45 7.04
N GLY A 257 4.46 4.63 6.56
CA GLY A 257 3.75 5.91 6.66
C GLY A 257 3.23 6.16 8.07
N VAL A 258 3.32 7.40 8.56
CA VAL A 258 2.83 7.74 9.90
C VAL A 258 1.33 7.45 10.04
N GLY A 259 0.93 6.94 11.21
CA GLY A 259 -0.48 6.71 11.55
C GLY A 259 -1.18 5.59 10.78
N ASP A 260 -0.45 4.81 9.97
CA ASP A 260 -0.99 3.58 9.39
C ASP A 260 -1.34 2.59 10.52
N SER A 261 -2.57 2.10 10.52
CA SER A 261 -3.08 1.14 11.49
C SER A 261 -2.31 -0.18 11.47
N ALA A 262 -1.68 -0.54 10.35
CA ALA A 262 -0.88 -1.75 10.22
C ALA A 262 0.47 -1.67 10.96
N ASN A 263 0.99 -0.46 11.25
CA ASN A 263 2.36 -0.30 11.75
C ASN A 263 2.61 -1.01 13.08
N GLU A 264 1.78 -0.81 14.10
CA GLU A 264 2.07 -1.34 15.45
C GLU A 264 2.09 -2.88 15.47
N GLN A 265 1.08 -3.52 14.91
CA GLN A 265 0.99 -4.98 14.87
C GLN A 265 1.95 -5.58 13.84
N GLY A 266 2.01 -5.02 12.63
CA GLY A 266 2.87 -5.50 11.54
C GLY A 266 4.35 -5.46 11.91
N VAL A 267 4.82 -4.39 12.57
CA VAL A 267 6.20 -4.30 13.07
C VAL A 267 6.45 -5.36 14.14
N ALA A 268 5.54 -5.53 15.11
CA ALA A 268 5.69 -6.55 16.14
C ALA A 268 5.80 -7.96 15.55
N ASP A 269 4.95 -8.30 14.58
CA ASP A 269 4.95 -9.60 13.91
C ASP A 269 6.20 -9.82 13.07
N ALA A 270 6.65 -8.80 12.34
CA ALA A 270 7.89 -8.85 11.56
C ALA A 270 9.10 -9.12 12.46
N PHE A 271 9.25 -8.38 13.58
CA PHE A 271 10.36 -8.59 14.52
C PHE A 271 10.29 -9.95 15.22
N ALA A 272 9.09 -10.46 15.51
CA ALA A 272 8.91 -11.79 16.07
C ALA A 272 9.35 -12.89 15.08
N ALA A 273 8.95 -12.79 13.82
CA ALA A 273 9.36 -13.72 12.76
C ALA A 273 10.87 -13.63 12.46
N ALA A 274 11.43 -12.41 12.47
CA ALA A 274 12.85 -12.18 12.20
C ALA A 274 13.73 -12.81 13.28
N ALA A 275 13.32 -12.72 14.55
CA ALA A 275 14.00 -13.40 15.65
C ALA A 275 14.03 -14.94 15.51
N GLY A 276 13.01 -15.53 14.87
CA GLY A 276 12.94 -16.98 14.61
C GLY A 276 13.78 -17.46 13.43
N THR A 277 14.06 -16.57 12.46
CA THR A 277 14.78 -16.89 11.21
C THR A 277 16.22 -16.38 11.20
N GLY A 278 16.58 -15.50 12.13
CA GLY A 278 17.86 -14.79 12.12
C GLY A 278 17.97 -13.73 11.02
N PHE A 279 16.84 -13.34 10.42
CA PHE A 279 16.77 -12.26 9.45
C PHE A 279 16.83 -10.89 10.15
N HIS A 280 17.27 -9.86 9.44
CA HIS A 280 17.35 -8.52 9.99
C HIS A 280 16.30 -7.57 9.43
N LEU A 281 15.94 -6.56 10.21
CA LEU A 281 15.00 -5.50 9.86
C LEU A 281 15.60 -4.15 10.25
N PHE A 282 15.27 -3.10 9.53
CA PHE A 282 15.50 -1.73 10.00
C PHE A 282 14.34 -0.83 9.57
N PHE A 283 14.18 0.30 10.24
CA PHE A 283 13.11 1.24 9.90
C PHE A 283 13.53 2.17 8.77
N SER A 284 12.62 2.34 7.80
CA SER A 284 12.59 3.44 6.84
C SER A 284 11.32 4.24 7.11
N PHE A 285 11.45 5.31 7.91
CA PHE A 285 10.29 6.14 8.21
C PHE A 285 9.92 6.98 6.98
N ASP A 286 8.72 6.78 6.45
CA ASP A 286 8.25 7.50 5.28
C ASP A 286 7.61 8.82 5.71
N TYR A 287 8.29 9.94 5.43
CA TYR A 287 7.82 11.28 5.75
C TYR A 287 6.92 11.88 4.66
N ALA A 288 6.77 11.20 3.51
CA ALA A 288 6.00 11.66 2.36
C ALA A 288 4.63 10.95 2.24
N ALA A 289 4.47 9.75 2.78
CA ALA A 289 3.26 8.93 2.63
C ALA A 289 2.01 9.55 3.29
N ASN A 290 2.02 9.69 4.64
CA ASN A 290 0.88 10.18 5.43
C ASN A 290 1.20 11.46 6.21
N GLY A 291 2.22 12.20 5.76
CA GLY A 291 2.79 13.35 6.44
C GLY A 291 4.02 13.01 7.28
N ALA A 292 4.58 14.04 7.92
CA ALA A 292 5.81 13.92 8.67
C ALA A 292 5.62 13.14 9.98
N TRP A 293 6.58 12.25 10.28
CA TRP A 293 6.66 11.60 11.57
C TRP A 293 7.01 12.60 12.68
N ALA A 294 6.39 12.45 13.85
CA ALA A 294 6.76 13.22 15.03
C ALA A 294 8.08 12.69 15.63
N GLU A 295 8.97 13.60 16.05
CA GLU A 295 10.24 13.26 16.72
C GLU A 295 10.07 12.21 17.82
N SER A 296 9.06 12.37 18.67
CA SER A 296 8.78 11.46 19.78
C SER A 296 8.40 10.05 19.36
N ASP A 297 7.71 9.89 18.23
CA ASP A 297 7.31 8.58 17.73
C ASP A 297 8.50 7.84 17.12
N VAL A 298 9.37 8.55 16.39
CA VAL A 298 10.63 7.97 15.89
C VAL A 298 11.51 7.49 17.06
N ILE A 299 11.66 8.32 18.10
CA ILE A 299 12.38 7.93 19.33
C ILE A 299 11.74 6.69 19.97
N ARG A 300 10.41 6.62 20.04
CA ARG A 300 9.69 5.48 20.63
C ARG A 300 9.97 4.19 19.88
N TYR A 301 9.84 4.17 18.55
CA TYR A 301 10.12 2.97 17.73
C TYR A 301 11.58 2.52 17.88
N LEU A 302 12.54 3.44 17.74
CA LEU A 302 13.96 3.13 17.87
C LEU A 302 14.35 2.69 19.29
N THR A 303 13.74 3.24 20.33
CA THR A 303 13.97 2.78 21.71
C THR A 303 13.41 1.38 21.94
N THR A 304 12.26 1.07 21.31
CA THR A 304 11.59 -0.23 21.47
C THR A 304 12.34 -1.34 20.76
N TYR A 305 12.75 -1.11 19.51
CA TYR A 305 13.28 -2.15 18.63
C TYR A 305 14.77 -2.01 18.34
N GLY A 306 15.39 -0.84 18.53
CA GLY A 306 16.77 -0.60 18.12
C GLY A 306 17.81 -1.48 18.81
N SER A 307 17.55 -2.01 20.00
CA SER A 307 18.42 -3.00 20.66
C SER A 307 18.00 -4.46 20.44
N ASN A 308 16.94 -4.71 19.66
CA ASN A 308 16.51 -6.05 19.31
C ASN A 308 17.58 -6.72 18.43
N SER A 309 17.87 -8.01 18.66
CA SER A 309 18.85 -8.76 17.86
C SER A 309 18.47 -8.91 16.38
N ALA A 310 17.18 -8.80 16.06
CA ALA A 310 16.68 -8.75 14.69
C ALA A 310 16.79 -7.34 14.07
N HIS A 311 17.07 -6.29 14.84
CA HIS A 311 17.29 -4.96 14.27
C HIS A 311 18.70 -4.89 13.68
N TYR A 312 18.83 -4.54 12.39
CA TYR A 312 20.12 -4.43 11.73
C TYR A 312 21.02 -3.41 12.43
N GLN A 313 22.19 -3.86 12.86
CA GLN A 313 23.17 -3.03 13.55
C GLN A 313 24.33 -2.70 12.62
N TYR A 314 24.74 -1.44 12.57
CA TYR A 314 25.98 -1.02 11.94
C TYR A 314 26.93 -0.43 12.97
N ASN A 315 28.12 -1.02 13.11
CA ASN A 315 29.11 -0.62 14.14
C ASN A 315 28.53 -0.54 15.56
N GLY A 316 27.63 -1.46 15.90
CA GLY A 316 26.98 -1.54 17.21
C GLY A 316 25.89 -0.49 17.46
N LYS A 317 25.40 0.16 16.40
CA LYS A 317 24.31 1.14 16.45
C LYS A 317 23.11 0.66 15.63
N PRO A 318 21.86 0.92 16.07
CA PRO A 318 20.69 0.60 15.26
C PRO A 318 20.72 1.41 13.97
N PHE A 319 20.71 0.72 12.84
CA PHE A 319 20.62 1.37 11.53
C PHE A 319 19.20 1.90 11.33
N VAL A 320 19.07 3.09 10.75
CA VAL A 320 17.79 3.71 10.42
C VAL A 320 17.91 4.57 9.17
N SER A 321 16.86 4.56 8.37
CA SER A 321 16.70 5.38 7.18
C SER A 321 15.35 6.11 7.19
N THR A 322 15.14 6.92 6.16
CA THR A 322 13.85 7.58 5.89
C THR A 322 13.62 7.56 4.39
N PHE A 323 12.35 7.65 3.98
CA PHE A 323 11.99 8.18 2.67
C PHE A 323 11.62 9.65 2.85
N GLU A 324 12.40 10.52 2.21
CA GLU A 324 12.33 11.98 2.37
C GLU A 324 12.40 12.46 3.85
N GLY A 325 11.85 13.66 4.14
CA GLY A 325 11.85 14.24 5.49
C GLY A 325 12.87 15.36 5.71
N THR A 326 13.34 16.00 4.64
CA THR A 326 14.33 17.10 4.71
C THR A 326 13.89 18.27 5.61
N ALA A 327 12.58 18.58 5.65
CA ALA A 327 12.01 19.60 6.53
C ALA A 327 12.13 19.26 8.03
N ASN A 328 12.31 17.98 8.36
CA ASN A 328 12.43 17.45 9.72
C ASN A 328 13.89 17.11 10.09
N ALA A 329 14.87 17.52 9.28
CA ALA A 329 16.29 17.21 9.53
C ALA A 329 16.79 17.67 10.93
N ASN A 330 16.18 18.71 11.51
CA ASN A 330 16.56 19.23 12.84
C ASN A 330 16.17 18.30 14.00
N ASP A 331 15.10 17.52 13.84
CA ASP A 331 14.60 16.56 14.85
C ASP A 331 15.65 15.46 15.10
N TRP A 332 16.46 15.14 14.08
CA TRP A 332 17.48 14.11 14.13
C TRP A 332 18.62 14.38 15.13
N THR A 333 18.80 15.64 15.56
CA THR A 333 19.72 15.94 16.68
C THR A 333 19.26 15.24 17.96
N ALA A 334 17.97 15.37 18.30
CA ALA A 334 17.40 14.78 19.51
C ALA A 334 17.17 13.27 19.35
N ILE A 335 16.75 12.81 18.17
CA ILE A 335 16.58 11.38 17.87
C ILE A 335 17.91 10.64 18.04
N LYS A 336 18.99 11.11 17.42
CA LYS A 336 20.31 10.46 17.53
C LYS A 336 20.85 10.53 18.95
N ALA A 337 20.66 11.65 19.66
CA ALA A 337 21.07 11.77 21.05
C ALA A 337 20.35 10.77 21.97
N SER A 338 19.08 10.47 21.69
CA SER A 338 18.24 9.59 22.51
C SER A 338 18.42 8.10 22.21
N THR A 339 18.74 7.77 20.95
CA THR A 339 18.70 6.39 20.45
C THR A 339 20.07 5.85 20.06
N ASN A 340 21.08 6.73 19.89
CA ASN A 340 22.40 6.40 19.38
C ASN A 340 22.37 5.65 18.02
N CYS A 341 21.35 5.91 17.19
CA CYS A 341 21.22 5.28 15.88
C CYS A 341 22.30 5.71 14.88
N PHE A 342 22.50 4.89 13.86
CA PHE A 342 23.28 5.20 12.66
C PHE A 342 22.30 5.57 11.55
N PHE A 343 22.36 6.81 11.09
CA PHE A 343 21.32 7.42 10.28
C PHE A 343 21.75 7.64 8.83
N VAL A 344 21.05 6.98 7.90
CA VAL A 344 21.27 7.04 6.44
C VAL A 344 19.93 7.38 5.77
N PRO A 345 19.54 8.67 5.70
CA PRO A 345 18.29 9.07 5.06
C PRO A 345 18.38 9.00 3.54
N ASP A 346 17.24 8.74 2.91
CA ASP A 346 16.97 9.28 1.57
C ASP A 346 16.43 10.70 1.71
N TRP A 347 17.19 11.65 1.18
CA TRP A 347 16.84 13.07 1.05
C TRP A 347 17.07 13.53 -0.39
N SER A 348 16.70 12.68 -1.35
CA SER A 348 16.99 12.89 -2.77
C SER A 348 16.31 14.14 -3.34
N SER A 349 15.20 14.61 -2.77
CA SER A 349 14.51 15.85 -3.17
C SER A 349 15.39 17.11 -3.17
N VAL A 350 16.47 17.14 -2.39
CA VAL A 350 17.40 18.29 -2.34
C VAL A 350 18.75 18.00 -2.99
N GLY A 351 19.01 16.76 -3.41
CA GLY A 351 20.28 16.30 -3.95
C GLY A 351 21.39 16.12 -2.90
N ALA A 352 22.45 15.40 -3.27
CA ALA A 352 23.46 14.88 -2.34
C ALA A 352 24.17 15.96 -1.49
N GLU A 353 24.68 17.04 -2.11
CA GLU A 353 25.41 18.08 -1.38
C GLU A 353 24.54 18.82 -0.37
N ALA A 354 23.32 19.18 -0.76
CA ALA A 354 22.39 19.87 0.12
C ALA A 354 21.91 18.94 1.24
N ALA A 355 21.59 17.68 0.91
CA ALA A 355 21.21 16.66 1.89
C ALA A 355 22.29 16.47 2.96
N LEU A 356 23.57 16.38 2.54
CA LEU A 356 24.68 16.23 3.48
C LEU A 356 24.91 17.48 4.35
N ALA A 357 24.55 18.67 3.87
CA ALA A 357 24.69 19.91 4.63
C ALA A 357 23.58 20.12 5.68
N LEU A 358 22.45 19.42 5.56
CA LEU A 358 21.31 19.58 6.46
C LEU A 358 21.70 19.28 7.91
N ASN A 359 21.19 20.13 8.81
CA ASN A 359 21.42 20.07 10.27
C ASN A 359 22.91 19.85 10.62
N ASN A 360 23.80 20.63 10.00
CA ASN A 360 25.25 20.58 10.21
C ASN A 360 25.87 19.18 9.96
N GLY A 361 25.36 18.44 8.98
CA GLY A 361 25.87 17.12 8.63
C GLY A 361 25.45 16.01 9.58
N ILE A 362 24.20 16.07 10.05
CA ILE A 362 23.62 15.11 11.00
C ILE A 362 23.61 13.67 10.47
N ALA A 363 23.49 13.49 9.16
CA ALA A 363 23.46 12.19 8.48
C ALA A 363 24.85 11.51 8.52
N ASP A 364 24.87 10.21 8.84
CA ASP A 364 26.10 9.41 8.89
C ASP A 364 26.48 8.86 7.50
N GLY A 365 25.49 8.72 6.62
CA GLY A 365 25.61 8.38 5.20
C GLY A 365 24.39 8.91 4.45
N LEU A 366 24.29 8.66 3.15
CA LEU A 366 23.09 8.99 2.38
C LEU A 366 22.63 7.81 1.54
N PHE A 367 21.32 7.70 1.38
CA PHE A 367 20.65 6.85 0.41
C PHE A 367 20.20 7.70 -0.78
N ALA A 368 20.40 7.19 -2.00
CA ALA A 368 19.85 7.81 -3.20
C ALA A 368 18.65 7.01 -3.71
N TRP A 369 17.46 7.60 -3.70
CA TRP A 369 16.26 7.05 -4.34
C TRP A 369 16.31 7.24 -5.86
N ALA A 370 17.29 6.59 -6.50
CA ALA A 370 17.65 6.79 -7.89
C ALA A 370 17.97 5.46 -8.59
N ALA A 371 16.97 4.58 -8.68
CA ALA A 371 17.13 3.26 -9.28
C ALA A 371 16.82 3.20 -10.78
N TRP A 372 16.20 4.25 -11.35
CA TRP A 372 15.65 4.25 -12.71
C TRP A 372 16.24 5.37 -13.59
N PRO A 373 16.37 5.14 -14.91
CA PRO A 373 16.92 6.12 -15.84
C PRO A 373 15.95 7.29 -16.08
N SER A 374 16.51 8.39 -16.60
CA SER A 374 15.72 9.52 -17.09
C SER A 374 15.65 9.50 -18.62
N GLY A 375 14.45 9.72 -19.15
CA GLY A 375 14.18 9.74 -20.59
C GLY A 375 14.04 8.34 -21.18
N ASP A 376 14.50 8.18 -22.41
CA ASP A 376 14.55 6.94 -23.19
C ASP A 376 15.93 6.23 -23.10
N GLN A 377 16.83 6.75 -22.26
CA GLN A 377 18.22 6.30 -22.16
C GLN A 377 18.36 5.07 -21.28
N SER A 378 19.42 4.28 -21.50
CA SER A 378 19.84 3.24 -20.55
C SER A 378 20.32 3.85 -19.22
N MET A 379 20.25 3.06 -18.16
CA MET A 379 20.75 3.44 -16.85
C MET A 379 22.25 3.80 -16.88
N ASN A 380 22.65 4.72 -16.00
CA ASN A 380 24.04 5.11 -15.84
C ASN A 380 24.34 5.49 -14.37
N ARG A 381 25.64 5.56 -14.03
CA ARG A 381 26.15 5.84 -12.68
C ARG A 381 26.25 7.32 -12.31
N SER A 382 25.70 8.24 -13.10
CA SER A 382 25.94 9.67 -12.87
C SER A 382 25.46 10.12 -11.51
N THR A 383 24.21 9.80 -11.14
CA THR A 383 23.66 10.11 -9.82
C THR A 383 24.46 9.46 -8.71
N ASP A 384 24.78 8.16 -8.82
CA ASP A 384 25.57 7.46 -7.79
C ASP A 384 26.95 8.13 -7.59
N THR A 385 27.59 8.55 -8.67
CA THR A 385 28.90 9.25 -8.63
C THR A 385 28.78 10.56 -7.85
N THR A 386 27.71 11.34 -8.06
CA THR A 386 27.50 12.59 -7.30
C THR A 386 27.35 12.35 -5.80
N TYR A 387 26.70 11.26 -5.39
CA TYR A 387 26.57 10.90 -3.98
C TYR A 387 27.90 10.45 -3.39
N VAL A 388 28.64 9.58 -4.08
CA VAL A 388 29.97 9.11 -3.64
C VAL A 388 30.93 10.29 -3.48
N GLU A 389 30.95 11.22 -4.42
CA GLU A 389 31.78 12.42 -4.37
C GLU A 389 31.38 13.34 -3.21
N ALA A 390 30.09 13.63 -3.04
CA ALA A 390 29.59 14.50 -1.98
C ALA A 390 29.88 13.92 -0.58
N LEU A 391 29.71 12.60 -0.41
CA LEU A 391 29.90 11.92 0.88
C LEU A 391 31.37 11.90 1.34
N ALA A 392 32.34 12.10 0.44
CA ALA A 392 33.76 12.25 0.76
C ALA A 392 34.30 11.19 1.75
N GLY A 393 33.89 9.93 1.56
CA GLY A 393 34.29 8.79 2.40
C GLY A 393 33.29 8.39 3.48
N LYS A 394 32.16 9.10 3.65
CA LYS A 394 31.01 8.58 4.39
C LYS A 394 30.30 7.46 3.59
N PRO A 395 29.64 6.51 4.28
CA PRO A 395 28.89 5.44 3.62
C PRO A 395 27.80 5.91 2.66
N TYR A 396 27.74 5.26 1.50
CA TYR A 396 26.69 5.43 0.49
C TYR A 396 25.83 4.18 0.41
N MET A 397 24.50 4.36 0.37
CA MET A 397 23.53 3.31 0.05
C MET A 397 22.97 3.55 -1.36
N MET A 398 23.10 2.55 -2.22
CA MET A 398 22.76 2.62 -3.65
C MET A 398 21.44 1.88 -3.91
N ALA A 399 20.50 2.49 -4.63
CA ALA A 399 19.24 1.85 -4.99
C ALA A 399 19.38 0.95 -6.23
N VAL A 400 18.74 -0.21 -6.24
CA VAL A 400 18.67 -1.12 -7.39
C VAL A 400 17.23 -1.59 -7.58
N SER A 401 16.71 -1.56 -8.80
CA SER A 401 15.33 -1.93 -9.09
C SER A 401 15.24 -2.62 -10.45
N PRO A 402 14.36 -3.62 -10.65
CA PRO A 402 14.26 -4.30 -11.94
C PRO A 402 13.38 -3.56 -12.95
N TRP A 403 12.37 -2.83 -12.48
CA TRP A 403 11.32 -2.25 -13.31
C TRP A 403 10.65 -1.08 -12.57
N PHE A 404 9.84 -0.27 -13.26
CA PHE A 404 8.89 0.64 -12.61
C PHE A 404 7.73 0.95 -13.53
N TYR A 405 6.52 0.78 -13.02
CA TYR A 405 5.30 1.27 -13.65
C TYR A 405 4.22 1.46 -12.60
N THR A 406 3.56 2.61 -12.65
CA THR A 406 2.41 2.90 -11.79
C THR A 406 1.29 3.58 -12.57
N ASN A 407 0.05 3.26 -12.24
CA ASN A 407 -1.15 3.98 -12.65
C ASN A 407 -2.10 4.01 -11.47
N LEU A 408 -1.79 4.89 -10.51
CA LEU A 408 -2.50 5.13 -9.27
C LEU A 408 -2.91 6.63 -9.17
N PRO A 409 -3.95 7.06 -9.93
CA PRO A 409 -4.47 8.43 -9.91
C PRO A 409 -4.81 8.98 -8.52
N GLY A 410 -5.27 8.13 -7.61
CA GLY A 410 -5.55 8.49 -6.21
C GLY A 410 -4.32 9.03 -5.46
N TYR A 411 -3.12 8.65 -5.90
CA TYR A 411 -1.84 9.17 -5.41
C TYR A 411 -1.19 10.18 -6.35
N SER A 412 -1.91 10.63 -7.39
CA SER A 412 -1.36 11.45 -8.48
C SER A 412 -0.17 10.79 -9.18
N LYS A 413 -0.20 9.45 -9.32
CA LYS A 413 0.87 8.68 -9.98
C LYS A 413 0.37 8.01 -11.25
N ASN A 414 1.02 8.26 -12.38
CA ASN A 414 0.75 7.57 -13.64
C ASN A 414 1.91 7.71 -14.64
N TRP A 415 2.96 6.92 -14.44
CA TRP A 415 4.14 6.92 -15.31
C TRP A 415 4.89 5.58 -15.29
N LEU A 416 5.82 5.41 -16.23
CA LEU A 416 6.83 4.36 -16.21
C LEU A 416 8.22 4.94 -16.46
N TRP A 417 9.25 4.22 -16.01
CA TRP A 417 10.63 4.45 -16.43
C TRP A 417 11.13 3.30 -17.32
N ASN A 418 12.20 3.53 -18.06
CA ASN A 418 12.79 2.47 -18.89
C ASN A 418 13.36 1.36 -17.99
N GLY A 419 12.69 0.21 -17.98
CA GLY A 419 13.08 -1.00 -17.26
C GLY A 419 13.67 -2.09 -18.15
N ASP A 420 13.79 -1.87 -19.46
CA ASP A 420 14.08 -2.88 -20.49
C ASP A 420 15.30 -3.73 -20.15
N ASP A 421 16.42 -3.08 -19.82
CA ASP A 421 17.69 -3.70 -19.46
C ASP A 421 18.13 -3.42 -18.00
N LEU A 422 17.25 -2.75 -17.23
CA LEU A 422 17.60 -2.06 -16.00
C LEU A 422 18.22 -2.97 -14.93
N TRP A 423 17.63 -4.16 -14.75
CA TRP A 423 18.10 -5.09 -13.73
C TRP A 423 19.55 -5.53 -13.99
N TYR A 424 19.92 -5.78 -15.25
CA TYR A 424 21.30 -6.14 -15.58
C TYR A 424 22.23 -4.93 -15.39
N ASP A 425 21.85 -3.78 -15.95
CA ASP A 425 22.69 -2.57 -15.93
C ASP A 425 22.97 -2.12 -14.47
N ARG A 426 21.97 -2.08 -13.59
CA ARG A 426 22.18 -1.69 -12.17
C ARG A 426 23.11 -2.62 -11.40
N TRP A 427 23.05 -3.93 -11.62
CA TRP A 427 23.94 -4.87 -10.91
C TRP A 427 25.39 -4.75 -11.39
N GLU A 428 25.64 -4.52 -12.68
CA GLU A 428 26.98 -4.19 -13.17
C GLU A 428 27.48 -2.86 -12.61
N GLU A 429 26.60 -1.88 -12.43
CA GLU A 429 26.93 -0.61 -11.81
C GLU A 429 27.28 -0.73 -10.34
N VAL A 430 26.57 -1.57 -9.57
CA VAL A 430 26.92 -1.89 -8.17
C VAL A 430 28.36 -2.41 -8.09
N LEU A 431 28.74 -3.32 -8.99
CA LEU A 431 30.12 -3.82 -9.05
C LEU A 431 31.13 -2.74 -9.43
N SER A 432 30.72 -1.64 -10.04
CA SER A 432 31.64 -0.54 -10.35
C SER A 432 31.66 0.56 -9.29
N VAL A 433 30.54 0.83 -8.63
CA VAL A 433 30.41 1.89 -7.63
C VAL A 433 30.92 1.42 -6.28
N GLU A 434 30.77 0.13 -5.96
CA GLU A 434 31.12 -0.46 -4.66
C GLU A 434 30.55 0.34 -3.48
N PRO A 435 29.21 0.52 -3.43
CA PRO A 435 28.58 1.24 -2.32
C PRO A 435 28.81 0.49 -0.99
N GLN A 436 28.48 1.13 0.14
CA GLN A 436 28.50 0.42 1.43
C GLN A 436 27.31 -0.54 1.55
N TRP A 437 26.17 -0.16 0.98
CA TRP A 437 24.95 -0.96 0.95
C TRP A 437 24.26 -0.83 -0.41
N VAL A 438 23.51 -1.86 -0.75
CA VAL A 438 22.54 -1.85 -1.85
C VAL A 438 21.16 -2.03 -1.24
N GLU A 439 20.24 -1.13 -1.56
CA GLU A 439 18.81 -1.30 -1.24
C GLU A 439 18.07 -1.69 -2.52
N ILE A 440 17.42 -2.86 -2.50
CA ILE A 440 16.59 -3.31 -3.61
C ILE A 440 15.20 -2.70 -3.47
N LEU A 441 14.79 -1.94 -4.48
CA LEU A 441 13.46 -1.33 -4.60
C LEU A 441 12.65 -2.19 -5.57
N SER A 442 11.78 -3.06 -5.09
CA SER A 442 11.42 -3.36 -3.69
C SER A 442 11.11 -4.84 -3.50
N TRP A 443 10.82 -5.24 -2.27
CA TRP A 443 10.33 -6.60 -2.03
C TRP A 443 8.87 -6.79 -2.50
N ASN A 444 7.96 -5.87 -2.17
CA ASN A 444 6.51 -6.08 -2.34
C ASN A 444 5.71 -4.82 -2.69
N ASP A 445 6.31 -3.83 -3.35
CA ASP A 445 5.55 -2.70 -3.88
C ASP A 445 4.89 -3.02 -5.23
N TYR A 446 3.71 -3.63 -5.15
CA TYR A 446 2.92 -4.00 -6.34
C TYR A 446 2.37 -2.78 -7.08
N GLY A 447 2.09 -1.69 -6.36
CA GLY A 447 1.50 -0.47 -6.93
C GLY A 447 2.47 0.27 -7.85
N GLU A 448 3.77 0.10 -7.66
CA GLU A 448 4.82 0.69 -8.50
C GLU A 448 5.56 -0.34 -9.39
N SER A 449 5.06 -1.59 -9.41
CA SER A 449 5.52 -2.66 -10.30
C SER A 449 7.02 -2.96 -10.24
N HIS A 450 7.65 -2.76 -9.08
CA HIS A 450 9.09 -2.97 -8.92
C HIS A 450 9.45 -4.02 -7.86
N TYR A 451 8.49 -4.87 -7.52
CA TYR A 451 8.65 -5.95 -6.54
C TYR A 451 9.54 -7.08 -7.06
N ILE A 452 10.21 -7.81 -6.16
CA ILE A 452 10.93 -9.07 -6.47
C ILE A 452 10.52 -10.23 -5.54
N GLY A 453 9.60 -9.96 -4.61
CA GLY A 453 8.94 -10.95 -3.78
C GLY A 453 7.81 -11.67 -4.51
N PRO A 454 7.24 -12.72 -3.89
CA PRO A 454 6.09 -13.42 -4.45
C PRO A 454 4.86 -12.52 -4.49
N LEU A 455 3.98 -12.71 -5.47
CA LEU A 455 2.67 -12.06 -5.46
C LEU A 455 1.85 -12.53 -4.26
N ARG A 456 1.23 -11.58 -3.57
CA ARG A 456 0.31 -11.79 -2.45
C ARG A 456 -1.01 -11.11 -2.77
N GLU A 457 -2.00 -11.88 -3.21
CA GLU A 457 -3.30 -11.33 -3.62
C GLU A 457 -3.98 -10.53 -2.50
N GLU A 458 -3.75 -10.93 -1.25
CA GLU A 458 -4.22 -10.28 -0.03
C GLU A 458 -3.53 -8.94 0.27
N ALA A 459 -2.49 -8.56 -0.46
CA ALA A 459 -1.69 -7.35 -0.25
C ALA A 459 -1.79 -6.36 -1.43
N PHE A 460 -2.86 -6.43 -2.22
CA PHE A 460 -3.10 -5.58 -3.39
C PHE A 460 -3.94 -4.31 -3.11
N ALA A 461 -4.08 -3.83 -1.88
CA ALA A 461 -4.95 -2.68 -1.64
C ALA A 461 -4.44 -1.36 -2.23
N ALA A 462 -3.15 -1.26 -2.58
CA ALA A 462 -2.61 -0.10 -3.29
C ALA A 462 -3.39 0.21 -4.58
N PHE A 463 -3.90 -0.82 -5.29
CA PHE A 463 -4.70 -0.64 -6.50
C PHE A 463 -6.07 -0.03 -6.21
N HIS A 464 -6.62 -0.28 -5.03
CA HIS A 464 -7.89 0.31 -4.63
C HIS A 464 -7.70 1.75 -4.13
N TYR A 465 -6.83 1.95 -3.13
CA TYR A 465 -6.59 3.28 -2.55
C TYR A 465 -5.95 4.25 -3.53
N GLY A 466 -5.15 3.74 -4.46
CA GLY A 466 -4.57 4.50 -5.55
C GLY A 466 -5.53 4.74 -6.71
N ASP A 467 -6.80 4.31 -6.65
CA ASP A 467 -7.79 4.48 -7.73
C ASP A 467 -7.29 3.92 -9.09
N ALA A 468 -6.64 2.76 -9.05
CA ALA A 468 -6.09 2.14 -10.26
C ALA A 468 -7.22 1.76 -11.23
N PRO A 469 -7.02 1.92 -12.56
CA PRO A 469 -8.02 1.50 -13.53
C PRO A 469 -8.27 -0.02 -13.48
N TYR A 470 -7.25 -0.80 -13.14
CA TYR A 470 -7.31 -2.24 -12.86
C TYR A 470 -6.04 -2.65 -12.11
N ASN A 471 -6.01 -3.87 -11.58
CA ASN A 471 -4.81 -4.43 -10.96
C ASN A 471 -3.83 -4.95 -12.04
N TYR A 472 -2.82 -4.15 -12.35
CA TYR A 472 -1.78 -4.48 -13.33
C TYR A 472 -0.63 -5.37 -12.79
N ALA A 473 -0.64 -5.72 -11.50
CA ALA A 473 0.26 -6.74 -10.92
C ALA A 473 -0.37 -8.15 -10.89
N ALA A 474 -1.67 -8.27 -11.11
CA ALA A 474 -2.33 -9.57 -11.18
C ALA A 474 -1.72 -10.42 -12.31
N ASN A 475 -1.26 -11.63 -11.96
CA ASN A 475 -0.56 -12.55 -12.87
C ASN A 475 0.73 -11.99 -13.49
N MET A 476 1.41 -11.06 -12.81
CA MET A 476 2.72 -10.55 -13.21
C MET A 476 3.80 -10.98 -12.21
N PRO A 477 4.24 -12.25 -12.19
CA PRO A 477 5.29 -12.67 -11.28
C PRO A 477 6.61 -11.95 -11.61
N HIS A 478 7.30 -11.44 -10.58
CA HIS A 478 8.62 -10.79 -10.69
C HIS A 478 9.72 -11.53 -9.92
N ASP A 479 9.36 -12.59 -9.17
CA ASP A 479 10.27 -13.34 -8.31
C ASP A 479 11.37 -14.09 -9.06
N ALA A 480 11.21 -14.29 -10.37
CA ALA A 480 12.25 -14.80 -11.25
C ALA A 480 13.47 -13.88 -11.38
N TRP A 481 13.34 -12.56 -11.19
CA TRP A 481 14.50 -11.65 -11.14
C TRP A 481 15.39 -11.91 -9.92
N ARG A 482 14.79 -12.34 -8.80
CA ARG A 482 15.47 -12.66 -7.54
C ARG A 482 16.44 -13.84 -7.67
N LEU A 483 16.23 -14.76 -8.62
CA LEU A 483 17.03 -15.98 -8.76
C LEU A 483 18.50 -15.74 -9.11
N THR A 484 18.82 -14.61 -9.73
CA THR A 484 20.21 -14.22 -10.06
C THR A 484 20.92 -13.50 -8.92
N LEU A 485 20.19 -13.09 -7.87
CA LEU A 485 20.76 -12.32 -6.76
C LEU A 485 21.87 -13.03 -6.00
N PRO A 486 21.79 -14.34 -5.67
CA PRO A 486 22.90 -15.01 -4.99
C PRO A 486 24.23 -14.85 -5.75
N PHE A 487 24.19 -14.91 -7.08
CA PHE A 487 25.37 -14.69 -7.90
C PHE A 487 25.86 -13.23 -7.81
N SER A 488 24.97 -12.27 -8.08
CA SER A 488 25.33 -10.85 -8.12
C SER A 488 25.76 -10.29 -6.76
N VAL A 489 25.07 -10.70 -5.68
CA VAL A 489 25.40 -10.32 -4.30
C VAL A 489 26.75 -10.91 -3.89
N ASP A 490 27.01 -12.19 -4.15
CA ASP A 490 28.30 -12.80 -3.82
C ASP A 490 29.46 -12.15 -4.61
N MET A 491 29.23 -11.81 -5.88
CA MET A 491 30.19 -11.07 -6.69
C MET A 491 30.48 -9.69 -6.11
N TYR A 492 29.46 -8.98 -5.62
CA TYR A 492 29.60 -7.67 -4.98
C TYR A 492 30.33 -7.76 -3.64
N VAL A 493 29.92 -8.66 -2.76
CA VAL A 493 30.45 -8.76 -1.39
C VAL A 493 31.85 -9.38 -1.35
N ASN A 494 32.10 -10.42 -2.16
CA ASN A 494 33.32 -11.22 -2.07
C ASN A 494 34.30 -10.98 -3.25
N GLY A 495 33.86 -10.29 -4.31
CA GLY A 495 34.61 -10.20 -5.56
C GLY A 495 34.61 -11.49 -6.38
N THR A 496 33.95 -12.55 -5.89
CA THR A 496 33.87 -13.87 -6.54
C THR A 496 32.54 -14.53 -6.21
N SER A 497 31.98 -15.29 -7.15
CA SER A 497 30.77 -16.07 -6.91
C SER A 497 30.88 -17.46 -7.51
N ALA A 498 30.37 -18.44 -6.75
CA ALA A 498 30.27 -19.82 -7.19
C ALA A 498 28.96 -20.03 -7.95
N LEU A 499 29.06 -20.61 -9.14
CA LEU A 499 27.92 -20.94 -9.98
C LEU A 499 27.69 -22.45 -9.88
N THR A 500 26.60 -22.81 -9.18
CA THR A 500 26.22 -24.20 -8.89
C THR A 500 25.06 -24.70 -9.75
N GLN A 501 24.34 -23.77 -10.40
CA GLN A 501 23.21 -24.04 -11.27
C GLN A 501 23.14 -22.98 -12.36
N GLU A 502 22.85 -23.39 -13.61
CA GLU A 502 22.57 -22.44 -14.69
C GLU A 502 21.11 -21.97 -14.60
N LEU A 503 20.88 -20.69 -14.88
CA LEU A 503 19.58 -20.04 -14.77
C LEU A 503 19.29 -19.22 -16.02
N LEU A 504 18.04 -19.18 -16.44
CA LEU A 504 17.54 -18.28 -17.47
C LEU A 504 16.37 -17.51 -16.88
N THR A 505 16.45 -16.19 -16.82
CA THR A 505 15.35 -15.29 -16.47
C THR A 505 14.91 -14.55 -17.73
N VAL A 506 13.61 -14.43 -17.95
CA VAL A 506 13.02 -13.83 -19.15
C VAL A 506 11.89 -12.89 -18.74
N TRP A 507 11.82 -11.72 -19.37
CA TRP A 507 10.71 -10.79 -19.16
C TRP A 507 10.25 -10.11 -20.43
N TYR A 508 8.99 -9.71 -20.44
CA TYR A 508 8.36 -8.97 -21.52
C TYR A 508 7.04 -8.36 -21.03
N ARG A 509 6.56 -7.34 -21.73
CA ARG A 509 5.21 -6.81 -21.51
C ARG A 509 4.18 -7.70 -22.21
N PRO A 510 2.99 -7.92 -21.62
CA PRO A 510 1.95 -8.79 -22.20
C PRO A 510 1.31 -8.18 -23.45
N ASN A 511 1.51 -6.88 -23.69
CA ASN A 511 0.93 -6.16 -24.82
C ASN A 511 2.01 -5.37 -25.57
N PRO A 512 1.99 -5.36 -26.92
CA PRO A 512 2.71 -4.36 -27.70
C PRO A 512 2.31 -2.95 -27.26
N GLY A 513 3.26 -2.01 -27.21
CA GLY A 513 3.05 -0.66 -26.67
C GLY A 513 1.96 0.15 -27.40
N THR A 514 1.70 -0.17 -28.67
CA THR A 514 0.67 0.48 -29.48
C THR A 514 -0.59 -0.37 -29.67
N ALA A 515 -0.75 -1.47 -28.94
CA ALA A 515 -1.92 -2.35 -29.09
C ALA A 515 -3.22 -1.72 -28.57
N CYS A 516 -3.11 -0.88 -27.53
CA CYS A 516 -4.22 -0.35 -26.75
C CYS A 516 -3.95 1.09 -26.32
N ALA A 517 -4.92 1.72 -25.63
CA ALA A 517 -4.69 3.03 -25.05
C ALA A 517 -3.61 2.97 -23.96
N THR A 518 -2.88 4.07 -23.76
CA THR A 518 -1.84 4.15 -22.71
C THR A 518 -2.42 4.19 -21.30
N GLY A 519 -3.72 4.48 -21.14
CA GLY A 519 -4.33 4.73 -19.83
C GLY A 519 -3.91 6.06 -19.21
N GLY A 520 -3.42 7.01 -20.03
CA GLY A 520 -2.85 8.27 -19.57
C GLY A 520 -1.42 8.16 -19.04
N THR A 521 -0.83 6.95 -19.06
CA THR A 521 0.55 6.72 -18.64
C THR A 521 1.52 7.48 -19.53
N THR A 522 2.41 8.23 -18.89
CA THR A 522 3.53 8.92 -19.53
C THR A 522 4.80 8.10 -19.32
N GLY A 523 5.71 8.15 -20.28
CA GLY A 523 7.09 7.73 -20.06
C GLY A 523 7.82 8.85 -19.32
N ASN A 524 8.38 8.57 -18.14
CA ASN A 524 8.93 9.56 -17.20
C ASN A 524 7.85 10.51 -16.62
N THR A 525 8.23 11.38 -15.68
CA THR A 525 7.27 12.27 -15.01
C THR A 525 7.86 13.66 -14.68
N ALA A 526 7.05 14.70 -14.90
CA ALA A 526 7.40 16.06 -14.49
C ALA A 526 7.53 16.21 -12.97
N SER A 527 6.89 15.34 -12.16
CA SER A 527 7.02 15.38 -10.70
C SER A 527 8.44 15.07 -10.21
N HIS A 528 9.26 14.41 -11.04
CA HIS A 528 10.69 14.18 -10.80
C HIS A 528 11.58 15.12 -11.64
N GLY A 529 11.02 16.19 -12.19
CA GLY A 529 11.76 17.18 -12.99
C GLY A 529 12.20 16.66 -14.36
N GLN A 530 11.54 15.63 -14.89
CA GLN A 530 11.86 15.01 -16.17
C GLN A 530 10.90 15.49 -17.27
N GLU A 531 11.32 15.35 -18.52
CA GLU A 531 10.43 15.51 -19.68
C GLU A 531 9.51 14.29 -19.78
N GLU A 532 8.21 14.53 -19.91
CA GLU A 532 7.22 13.48 -20.16
C GLU A 532 7.24 13.10 -21.65
N LEU A 533 7.45 11.81 -21.90
CA LEU A 533 7.50 11.20 -23.23
C LEU A 533 6.28 10.29 -23.42
N ASP A 534 6.05 9.87 -24.67
CA ASP A 534 5.12 8.78 -24.90
C ASP A 534 5.70 7.48 -24.32
N PRO A 535 4.89 6.64 -23.65
CA PRO A 535 5.40 5.46 -22.95
C PRO A 535 6.05 4.43 -23.89
N TYR A 536 5.58 4.32 -25.14
CA TYR A 536 6.18 3.45 -26.16
C TYR A 536 7.48 3.97 -26.77
N ASP A 537 7.87 5.23 -26.50
CA ASP A 537 9.21 5.74 -26.84
C ASP A 537 10.23 5.41 -25.74
N VAL A 538 9.76 5.04 -24.54
CA VAL A 538 10.60 4.74 -23.36
C VAL A 538 10.89 3.24 -23.20
N VAL A 539 9.93 2.38 -23.54
CA VAL A 539 10.09 0.91 -23.46
C VAL A 539 9.86 0.24 -24.80
N GLN A 540 10.66 -0.78 -25.09
CA GLN A 540 10.62 -1.50 -26.36
C GLN A 540 9.59 -2.64 -26.34
N ASP A 541 9.11 -2.99 -27.54
CA ASP A 541 8.36 -4.21 -27.79
C ASP A 541 9.34 -5.35 -28.03
N ALA A 542 9.89 -5.92 -26.94
CA ALA A 542 10.89 -6.96 -26.98
C ALA A 542 10.76 -7.98 -25.83
N VAL A 543 11.27 -9.19 -26.08
CA VAL A 543 11.51 -10.22 -25.08
C VAL A 543 12.95 -10.11 -24.62
N PHE A 544 13.14 -9.79 -23.35
CA PHE A 544 14.44 -9.63 -22.70
C PHE A 544 14.80 -10.89 -21.91
N TYR A 545 16.09 -11.18 -21.80
CA TYR A 545 16.57 -12.34 -21.08
C TYR A 545 17.96 -12.15 -20.49
N SER A 546 18.16 -12.77 -19.32
CA SER A 546 19.44 -12.91 -18.66
C SER A 546 19.71 -14.38 -18.37
N ALA A 547 20.87 -14.89 -18.79
CA ALA A 547 21.27 -16.28 -18.58
C ALA A 547 22.55 -16.35 -17.73
N LEU A 548 22.46 -16.91 -16.53
CA LEU A 548 23.61 -17.22 -15.69
C LEU A 548 24.19 -18.57 -16.12
N LEU A 549 25.38 -18.56 -16.72
CA LEU A 549 25.96 -19.74 -17.39
C LEU A 549 27.38 -20.05 -16.91
N ALA A 550 27.71 -21.35 -16.85
CA ALA A 550 29.04 -21.84 -16.49
C ALA A 550 30.05 -21.80 -17.64
N SER A 551 29.58 -21.51 -18.86
CA SER A 551 30.39 -21.37 -20.06
C SER A 551 29.61 -20.64 -21.14
N ALA A 552 30.30 -20.13 -22.17
CA ALA A 552 29.66 -19.43 -23.26
C ALA A 552 28.61 -20.30 -23.99
N PRO A 553 27.39 -19.78 -24.23
CA PRO A 553 26.36 -20.51 -24.93
C PRO A 553 26.66 -20.60 -26.43
N SER A 554 26.22 -21.67 -27.08
CA SER A 554 26.32 -21.81 -28.53
C SER A 554 25.24 -21.03 -29.27
N SER A 555 24.07 -20.84 -28.65
CA SER A 555 22.95 -20.13 -29.25
C SER A 555 21.89 -19.73 -28.23
N VAL A 556 21.18 -18.65 -28.53
CA VAL A 556 19.88 -18.30 -27.93
C VAL A 556 18.86 -18.14 -29.05
N VAL A 557 17.66 -18.68 -28.85
CA VAL A 557 16.54 -18.59 -29.79
C VAL A 557 15.29 -18.20 -29.01
N VAL A 558 14.56 -17.20 -29.51
CA VAL A 558 13.29 -16.75 -28.96
C VAL A 558 12.20 -17.04 -29.99
N SER A 559 11.16 -17.78 -29.58
CA SER A 559 9.97 -18.02 -30.39
C SER A 559 8.80 -17.24 -29.80
N ILE A 560 8.10 -16.48 -30.63
CA ILE A 560 6.88 -15.73 -30.26
C ILE A 560 5.76 -16.19 -31.20
N GLY A 561 4.70 -16.79 -30.66
CA GLY A 561 3.60 -17.32 -31.47
C GLY A 561 4.02 -18.39 -32.48
N GLY A 562 5.08 -19.15 -32.16
CA GLY A 562 5.68 -20.16 -33.05
C GLY A 562 6.67 -19.62 -34.09
N VAL A 563 6.92 -18.30 -34.13
CA VAL A 563 7.93 -17.70 -35.02
C VAL A 563 9.26 -17.61 -34.29
N SER A 564 10.22 -18.45 -34.69
CA SER A 564 11.56 -18.48 -34.10
C SER A 564 12.48 -17.40 -34.66
N GLN A 565 13.15 -16.67 -33.76
CA GLN A 565 14.12 -15.62 -34.03
C GLN A 565 15.43 -15.95 -33.30
N ALA A 566 16.58 -15.76 -33.96
CA ALA A 566 17.87 -15.87 -33.29
C ALA A 566 18.06 -14.68 -32.34
N GLY A 567 18.42 -14.96 -31.09
CA GLY A 567 18.73 -13.93 -30.11
C GLY A 567 20.16 -13.40 -30.23
N THR A 568 20.40 -12.28 -29.55
CA THR A 568 21.71 -11.61 -29.50
C THR A 568 22.05 -11.28 -28.06
N TRP A 569 23.34 -11.36 -27.71
CA TRP A 569 23.85 -10.93 -26.41
C TRP A 569 24.31 -9.48 -26.51
N ARG A 570 23.63 -8.58 -25.81
CA ARG A 570 24.08 -7.18 -25.60
C ARG A 570 25.31 -7.17 -24.71
N ASN A 571 25.30 -8.01 -23.66
CA ASN A 571 26.38 -8.10 -22.68
C ASN A 571 26.80 -9.55 -22.48
N VAL A 572 28.11 -9.75 -22.33
CA VAL A 572 28.72 -11.06 -22.08
C VAL A 572 29.70 -10.94 -20.91
N PRO A 573 29.73 -11.91 -19.98
CA PRO A 573 30.61 -11.86 -18.84
C PRO A 573 32.07 -12.11 -19.27
N ASN A 574 33.02 -11.49 -18.56
CA ASN A 574 34.43 -11.76 -18.79
C ASN A 574 34.77 -13.21 -18.39
N GLY A 575 35.62 -13.88 -19.17
CA GLY A 575 36.01 -15.28 -18.93
C GLY A 575 34.93 -16.30 -19.30
N GLY A 576 33.75 -15.87 -19.73
CA GLY A 576 32.66 -16.74 -20.21
C GLY A 576 31.85 -17.46 -19.12
N VAL A 577 32.06 -17.10 -17.84
CA VAL A 577 31.29 -17.58 -16.69
C VAL A 577 30.59 -16.39 -16.06
N GLY A 578 29.27 -16.43 -15.95
CA GLY A 578 28.48 -15.35 -15.36
C GLY A 578 27.20 -15.07 -16.14
N ILE A 579 26.68 -13.85 -15.98
CA ILE A 579 25.40 -13.43 -16.56
C ILE A 579 25.62 -12.91 -17.98
N TYR A 580 24.98 -13.55 -18.94
CA TYR A 580 24.78 -13.09 -20.31
C TYR A 580 23.45 -12.36 -20.39
N HIS A 581 23.38 -11.23 -21.08
CA HIS A 581 22.15 -10.43 -21.18
C HIS A 581 21.86 -10.01 -22.62
N GLY A 582 20.58 -10.03 -23.02
CA GLY A 582 20.16 -9.71 -24.37
C GLY A 582 18.66 -9.66 -24.55
N SER A 583 18.23 -9.43 -25.79
CA SER A 583 16.82 -9.32 -26.14
C SER A 583 16.54 -9.76 -27.58
N VAL A 584 15.25 -9.90 -27.91
CA VAL A 584 14.72 -10.09 -29.26
C VAL A 584 13.46 -9.23 -29.41
N PRO A 585 13.35 -8.39 -30.45
CA PRO A 585 12.14 -7.61 -30.68
C PRO A 585 10.93 -8.50 -31.02
N PHE A 586 9.74 -8.06 -30.65
CA PHE A 586 8.49 -8.73 -31.00
C PHE A 586 8.35 -8.85 -32.52
N ASN A 587 8.78 -7.83 -33.27
CA ASN A 587 8.66 -7.77 -34.74
C ASN A 587 7.22 -8.04 -35.24
N GLY A 588 6.23 -7.58 -34.48
CA GLY A 588 4.81 -7.78 -34.77
C GLY A 588 4.28 -9.19 -34.47
N ASN A 589 5.10 -10.10 -33.92
CA ASN A 589 4.66 -11.42 -33.49
C ASN A 589 3.94 -11.32 -32.14
N ILE A 590 2.91 -12.15 -31.96
CA ILE A 590 2.09 -12.27 -30.75
C ILE A 590 1.86 -13.77 -30.44
N GLY A 591 1.53 -14.09 -29.19
CA GLY A 591 1.26 -15.45 -28.70
C GLY A 591 2.29 -15.91 -27.67
N GLU A 592 2.36 -17.23 -27.48
CA GLU A 592 3.27 -17.89 -26.55
C GLU A 592 4.73 -17.49 -26.77
N VAL A 593 5.45 -17.22 -25.68
CA VAL A 593 6.88 -16.92 -25.67
C VAL A 593 7.68 -18.13 -25.21
N LEU A 594 8.64 -18.56 -26.02
CA LEU A 594 9.56 -19.64 -25.68
C LEU A 594 11.00 -19.17 -25.89
N VAL A 595 11.81 -19.17 -24.84
CA VAL A 595 13.24 -18.82 -24.91
C VAL A 595 14.08 -20.06 -24.68
N THR A 596 14.93 -20.39 -25.65
CA THR A 596 15.83 -21.54 -25.61
C THR A 596 17.27 -21.08 -25.64
N VAL A 597 18.03 -21.40 -24.59
CA VAL A 597 19.48 -21.17 -24.52
C VAL A 597 20.19 -22.51 -24.53
N VAL A 598 21.10 -22.71 -25.50
CA VAL A 598 21.93 -23.91 -25.58
C VAL A 598 23.31 -23.57 -25.02
N GLY A 599 23.55 -24.01 -23.78
CA GLY A 599 24.80 -23.86 -23.06
C GLY A 599 25.69 -25.11 -23.13
N GLY A 600 26.89 -25.02 -22.58
CA GLY A 600 27.81 -26.17 -22.48
C GLY A 600 27.30 -27.28 -21.55
N ALA A 601 26.50 -26.94 -20.54
CA ALA A 601 25.95 -27.89 -19.57
C ALA A 601 24.59 -28.48 -19.96
N GLY A 602 23.93 -27.94 -20.99
CA GLY A 602 22.62 -28.41 -21.43
C GLY A 602 21.82 -27.33 -22.15
N THR A 603 20.51 -27.58 -22.26
CA THR A 603 19.55 -26.62 -22.85
C THR A 603 18.63 -26.11 -21.76
N LEU A 604 18.55 -24.79 -21.62
CA LEU A 604 17.57 -24.09 -20.80
C LEU A 604 16.39 -23.72 -21.70
N ILE A 605 15.18 -24.04 -21.27
CA ILE A 605 13.95 -23.74 -22.00
C ILE A 605 12.98 -23.08 -21.02
N MET A 606 12.68 -21.80 -21.24
CA MET A 606 11.66 -21.05 -20.53
C MET A 606 10.45 -20.92 -21.45
N ALA A 607 9.30 -21.44 -21.04
CA ALA A 607 8.02 -21.24 -21.70
C ALA A 607 7.17 -20.30 -20.83
N GLY A 608 6.72 -19.18 -21.42
CA GLY A 608 5.90 -18.20 -20.73
C GLY A 608 4.48 -18.70 -20.52
N ASP A 609 3.90 -18.45 -19.35
CA ASP A 609 2.48 -18.72 -19.08
C ASP A 609 1.56 -17.53 -19.40
N GLN A 610 2.16 -16.41 -19.83
CA GLN A 610 1.48 -15.21 -20.30
C GLN A 610 1.78 -14.97 -21.77
N ASP A 611 0.78 -15.11 -22.64
CA ASP A 611 0.93 -14.78 -24.06
C ASP A 611 1.11 -13.27 -24.27
N ILE A 612 1.90 -12.91 -25.29
CA ILE A 612 1.87 -11.54 -25.85
C ILE A 612 0.58 -11.41 -26.66
N THR A 613 -0.29 -10.45 -26.34
CA THR A 613 -1.56 -10.28 -27.04
C THR A 613 -1.85 -8.80 -27.33
N THR A 614 -2.74 -8.54 -28.28
CA THR A 614 -3.31 -7.19 -28.48
C THR A 614 -4.57 -6.96 -27.65
N GLY A 615 -4.98 -7.93 -26.82
CA GLY A 615 -6.13 -7.79 -25.93
C GLY A 615 -5.67 -7.20 -24.60
N CYS A 616 -6.33 -6.12 -24.18
CA CYS A 616 -5.98 -5.43 -22.95
C CYS A 616 -7.17 -5.34 -22.01
N THR A 617 -6.90 -5.46 -20.70
CA THR A 617 -7.88 -5.20 -19.65
C THR A 617 -8.36 -3.76 -19.78
N ASP A 618 -9.67 -3.58 -19.87
CA ASP A 618 -10.34 -2.28 -20.04
C ASP A 618 -9.80 -1.42 -21.20
N GLY A 619 -9.19 -2.04 -22.21
CA GLY A 619 -8.62 -1.35 -23.36
C GLY A 619 -7.34 -0.54 -23.05
N ILE A 620 -6.70 -0.78 -21.91
CA ILE A 620 -5.48 -0.08 -21.46
C ILE A 620 -4.29 -1.05 -21.47
N ALA A 621 -3.21 -0.69 -22.16
CA ALA A 621 -1.99 -1.49 -22.18
C ALA A 621 -1.43 -1.68 -20.77
N ASN A 622 -1.03 -2.91 -20.42
CA ASN A 622 -0.30 -3.15 -19.18
C ASN A 622 1.19 -2.91 -19.40
N TRP A 623 1.72 -1.87 -18.77
CA TRP A 623 3.14 -1.49 -18.84
C TRP A 623 4.00 -2.19 -17.78
N ASN A 624 3.41 -3.04 -16.94
CA ASN A 624 4.14 -3.98 -16.10
C ASN A 624 4.73 -5.11 -16.94
N ALA A 625 5.84 -5.68 -16.49
CA ALA A 625 6.46 -6.84 -17.10
C ALA A 625 5.94 -8.15 -16.47
N TRP A 626 5.78 -9.18 -17.30
CA TRP A 626 5.72 -10.56 -16.85
C TRP A 626 7.15 -11.12 -16.78
N VAL A 627 7.49 -11.89 -15.74
CA VAL A 627 8.83 -12.47 -15.58
C VAL A 627 8.77 -13.97 -15.29
N GLY A 628 9.48 -14.73 -16.12
CA GLY A 628 9.61 -16.18 -16.01
C GLY A 628 11.05 -16.63 -15.84
N ASN A 629 11.23 -17.90 -15.49
CA ASN A 629 12.55 -18.50 -15.44
C ASN A 629 12.59 -19.96 -15.90
N ALA A 630 13.79 -20.44 -16.18
CA ALA A 630 14.13 -21.84 -16.30
C ALA A 630 15.42 -22.14 -15.55
N THR A 631 15.48 -23.32 -14.95
CA THR A 631 16.64 -23.80 -14.18
C THR A 631 17.30 -24.98 -14.89
N GLY A 632 18.62 -24.95 -14.94
CA GLY A 632 19.44 -26.01 -15.53
C GLY A 632 19.85 -27.08 -14.51
N GLY A 633 20.65 -28.03 -14.99
CA GLY A 633 21.32 -29.00 -14.12
C GLY A 633 22.40 -28.36 -13.25
N SER A 634 22.90 -29.14 -12.29
CA SER A 634 24.02 -28.71 -11.45
C SER A 634 25.30 -28.54 -12.28
N VAL A 635 26.03 -27.46 -11.99
CA VAL A 635 27.32 -27.13 -12.60
C VAL A 635 28.32 -26.76 -11.52
N SER A 636 29.59 -26.60 -11.90
CA SER A 636 30.64 -26.12 -10.99
C SER A 636 31.53 -25.17 -11.76
N ALA A 637 31.32 -23.88 -11.53
CA ALA A 637 32.16 -22.81 -12.05
C ALA A 637 32.31 -21.70 -11.01
N THR A 638 33.29 -20.83 -11.20
CA THR A 638 33.51 -19.67 -10.35
C THR A 638 33.77 -18.47 -11.25
N ALA A 639 33.00 -17.41 -11.05
CA ALA A 639 33.27 -16.11 -11.63
C ALA A 639 34.10 -15.28 -10.65
N SER A 640 34.94 -14.40 -11.18
CA SER A 640 35.74 -13.46 -10.39
C SER A 640 35.69 -12.10 -11.04
N ARG A 641 35.59 -11.08 -10.20
CA ARG A 641 35.69 -9.68 -10.61
C ARG A 641 37.13 -9.42 -11.06
N ASN A 642 37.29 -8.73 -12.19
CA ASN A 642 38.62 -8.41 -12.74
C ASN A 642 39.21 -7.16 -12.10
#